data_AF-A0A2L0EK78-F1
#
_entry.id   AF-A0A2L0EK78-F1
#
_cell.length_a   1.000
_cell.length_b   1.000
_cell.length_c   1.000
_cell.angle_alpha   90.00
_cell.angle_beta   90.00
_cell.angle_gamma   90.00
#
_symmetry.space_group_name_H-M   'P 1'
#
loop_
_entity.id
_entity.type
_entity.pdbx_description
1 polymer ?
#
loop_
_entity_poly.entity_id
_entity_poly.type
_entity_poly.pdbx_seq_one_letter_code
_entity_poly.pdbx_strand_id
1 'polypeptide(L)'
;MDRLSSDIEEIDGDYDVVVVGSGYGGAIMASRLARAGLKVCVLERGRERQPGEYPNTALEALEEMQMNLPVVGHEGSRTGLFDLHINEDIGVLVGCGLGGTSLINANVSIRAEPRVFDDPRWPAQLRGEHMEHLNTGYRLAERMLSPRPYPESYPPLPKMTALQRSAEVMGQPFRRLDINVTFQDGINAAGVAQKACTNCGDCVSGCNVGAKNTVLMNYLPDARRHGAAIFVETSVRHVERRSDGRWNVHYQVLDVGREAFDAPTLAVTAKIVVLSAGTLGSTEILLRSKELGLPISDMIGKGFSGNGDMLGFGYNCTPALDGLGFGNRAAGTMGPVGPCITSVIDMRNQASLADDIIIEEGSIPGALAPLLPVVFQAAAAIGGQNTAPQNAFAQGLREAESLLLGPYHGATMHTQTYLVMGHEANSGTMKLESDQLRIDWPKVGMEPIFEEMNRRLVSTTAALEGISVKDPIWSPKIGDKLITVHPLGGCMMADSAESGVVDHKGTVFASTTGTAVHEGLYVCDGSIIPVSLGVNPLLTISALAERCAIHLARDRGLHIDYSDKGPIAPEPRAQRPGIRFTETMKGYFSKAVDSDFETAAALGKQEDSSFKFILTIVSEDVDAMITKPEHAARTLGTVDAPALSGRPLTVTHGTFNLFVQDPSAADTRLMKYSMRLVLEEGRSFYFYGFKVIKDRPIWDVWHDTTTLYITLHEGEDDKGPAIGKGILVIAPEDFIRQLGTLDVTNAKDAEERLATTVKFGRFFAGVVYDYYGGVAAPLEYADSNPPPQKRRPLRAPGPSLHPFKTSDGVDLLLTRYHGGSKGPVMLAHGLGVSSRIFSTDTIETNLLEHLVAHGYDVWLLDFRSSVLLPASRTQYTADQIARGDYPAAVAKVREVTGAAGVQVVAHCYGATTFTMAMLAGLEGVRSAVISQISTHLVTPALVHLKAGLHAPSVLDALGVGSLTTNASSHEGFLSRLYDRALELYPVGSDERCDSAVCHRISFMYSLLYEHAQLNHATHERLYELFGEATMRAFEGLSLMTREGHVVDAEGRDVYLPHLDRMAIPIRFIHGAENQCFLPASTEKTVEVLSARNGAALYSRNVIPGYGHIDCIFGKNASTDVYPFIVEHLERT
;
A
#
# COMPACT_ATOMS: atom_id res chain seq x y z
N MET A 1 -1.93 -17.45 -17.38
CA MET A 1 -2.70 -17.86 -16.18
C MET A 1 -2.72 -16.64 -15.28
N ASP A 2 -3.82 -16.38 -14.60
CA ASP A 2 -3.89 -15.26 -13.66
C ASP A 2 -3.01 -15.55 -12.45
N ARG A 3 -2.53 -14.48 -11.80
CA ARG A 3 -1.83 -14.60 -10.52
C ARG A 3 -2.77 -15.24 -9.49
N LEU A 4 -2.27 -16.23 -8.77
CA LEU A 4 -3.01 -16.93 -7.72
C LEU A 4 -2.90 -16.21 -6.37
N SER A 5 -1.79 -15.50 -6.13
CA SER A 5 -1.58 -14.78 -4.89
C SER A 5 -2.56 -13.63 -4.73
N SER A 6 -2.96 -13.38 -3.49
CA SER A 6 -3.73 -12.23 -3.03
C SER A 6 -2.77 -11.17 -2.53
N ASP A 7 -3.21 -9.91 -2.52
CA ASP A 7 -2.39 -8.80 -2.02
C ASP A 7 -2.23 -8.92 -0.51
N ILE A 8 -1.01 -8.70 0.00
CA ILE A 8 -0.63 -9.04 1.39
C ILE A 8 -1.47 -8.29 2.44
N GLU A 9 -1.92 -7.09 2.11
CA GLU A 9 -2.76 -6.26 2.98
C GLU A 9 -4.22 -6.73 3.07
N GLU A 10 -4.61 -7.74 2.27
CA GLU A 10 -5.91 -8.42 2.37
C GLU A 10 -5.89 -9.60 3.35
N ILE A 11 -4.76 -9.86 4.01
CA ILE A 11 -4.68 -10.89 5.04
C ILE A 11 -5.63 -10.56 6.21
N ASP A 12 -6.51 -11.50 6.51
CA ASP A 12 -7.44 -11.39 7.62
C ASP A 12 -6.75 -11.76 8.94
N GLY A 13 -7.24 -11.24 10.06
CA GLY A 13 -6.73 -11.59 11.38
C GLY A 13 -7.09 -13.01 11.83
N ASP A 14 -8.15 -13.62 11.27
CA ASP A 14 -8.66 -14.93 11.67
C ASP A 14 -9.03 -15.84 10.49
N TYR A 15 -8.60 -17.10 10.56
CA TYR A 15 -8.88 -18.16 9.59
C TYR A 15 -9.29 -19.47 10.28
N ASP A 16 -9.99 -20.34 9.55
CA ASP A 16 -10.21 -21.70 10.04
C ASP A 16 -8.90 -22.50 9.98
N VAL A 17 -8.14 -22.31 8.90
CA VAL A 17 -6.88 -23.01 8.63
C VAL A 17 -5.82 -22.05 8.10
N VAL A 18 -4.62 -22.12 8.68
CA VAL A 18 -3.40 -21.58 8.06
C VAL A 18 -2.52 -22.73 7.61
N VAL A 19 -2.18 -22.75 6.32
CA VAL A 19 -1.24 -23.68 5.70
C VAL A 19 0.06 -22.93 5.45
N VAL A 20 1.16 -23.43 6.00
CA VAL A 20 2.49 -22.80 5.88
C VAL A 20 3.29 -23.55 4.83
N GLY A 21 3.67 -22.86 3.76
CA GLY A 21 4.34 -23.44 2.59
C GLY A 21 3.35 -23.96 1.55
N SER A 22 3.74 -23.84 0.28
CA SER A 22 2.87 -24.14 -0.87
C SER A 22 3.40 -25.28 -1.77
N GLY A 23 4.31 -26.11 -1.25
CA GLY A 23 4.79 -27.32 -1.92
C GLY A 23 3.72 -28.41 -2.04
N TYR A 24 4.11 -29.66 -2.32
CA TYR A 24 3.17 -30.78 -2.49
C TYR A 24 2.21 -30.93 -1.30
N GLY A 25 2.73 -31.00 -0.07
CA GLY A 25 1.92 -31.09 1.14
C GLY A 25 0.95 -29.92 1.30
N GLY A 26 1.47 -28.70 1.20
CA GLY A 26 0.71 -27.49 1.45
C GLY A 26 -0.38 -27.25 0.41
N ALA A 27 -0.06 -27.41 -0.88
CA ALA A 27 -1.04 -27.26 -1.95
C ALA A 27 -2.18 -28.27 -1.84
N ILE A 28 -1.88 -29.54 -1.50
CA ILE A 28 -2.88 -30.58 -1.29
C ILE A 28 -3.77 -30.21 -0.09
N MET A 29 -3.18 -29.90 1.06
CA MET A 29 -3.92 -29.55 2.27
C MET A 29 -4.80 -28.32 2.05
N ALA A 30 -4.29 -27.29 1.39
CA ALA A 30 -5.06 -26.10 1.05
C ALA A 30 -6.26 -26.42 0.13
N SER A 31 -6.03 -27.20 -0.94
CA SER A 31 -7.09 -27.63 -1.85
C SER A 31 -8.18 -28.44 -1.15
N ARG A 32 -7.79 -29.45 -0.37
CA ARG A 32 -8.76 -30.34 0.30
C ARG A 32 -9.53 -29.65 1.40
N LEU A 33 -8.89 -28.77 2.18
CA LEU A 33 -9.56 -28.04 3.26
C LEU A 33 -10.45 -26.90 2.72
N ALA A 34 -10.07 -26.25 1.62
CA ALA A 34 -10.94 -25.28 0.95
C ALA A 34 -12.18 -25.98 0.34
N ARG A 35 -12.01 -27.15 -0.29
CA ARG A 35 -13.13 -28.00 -0.77
C ARG A 35 -14.04 -28.49 0.36
N ALA A 36 -13.54 -28.57 1.58
CA ALA A 36 -14.33 -28.87 2.76
C ALA A 36 -15.10 -27.65 3.31
N GLY A 37 -15.02 -26.49 2.64
CA GLY A 37 -15.72 -25.25 3.00
C GLY A 37 -15.05 -24.43 4.08
N LEU A 38 -13.79 -24.72 4.41
CA LEU A 38 -13.04 -23.95 5.42
C LEU A 38 -12.45 -22.68 4.82
N LYS A 39 -12.36 -21.62 5.65
CA LYS A 39 -11.61 -20.40 5.31
C LYS A 39 -10.11 -20.66 5.44
N VAL A 40 -9.44 -20.87 4.32
CA VAL A 40 -8.02 -21.26 4.25
C VAL A 40 -7.13 -20.06 3.90
N CYS A 41 -6.05 -19.88 4.66
CA CYS A 41 -4.92 -19.01 4.35
C CYS A 41 -3.70 -19.86 4.00
N VAL A 42 -3.01 -19.57 2.90
CA VAL A 42 -1.72 -20.16 2.54
C VAL A 42 -0.64 -19.10 2.65
N LEU A 43 0.42 -19.36 3.42
CA LEU A 43 1.57 -18.46 3.57
C LEU A 43 2.80 -19.09 2.90
N GLU A 44 3.30 -18.47 1.84
CA GLU A 44 4.47 -18.92 1.07
C GLU A 44 5.61 -17.92 1.17
N ARG A 45 6.83 -18.40 1.47
CA ARG A 45 8.02 -17.56 1.60
C ARG A 45 8.49 -16.98 0.27
N GLY A 46 8.46 -17.76 -0.81
CA GLY A 46 8.95 -17.33 -2.12
C GLY A 46 7.91 -16.57 -2.94
N ARG A 47 8.32 -16.11 -4.13
CA ARG A 47 7.45 -15.40 -5.10
C ARG A 47 6.55 -16.34 -5.89
N GLU A 48 5.47 -15.81 -6.43
CA GLU A 48 4.74 -16.47 -7.52
C GLU A 48 5.50 -16.28 -8.84
N ARG A 49 5.79 -17.37 -9.55
CA ARG A 49 6.42 -17.34 -10.89
C ARG A 49 5.59 -18.16 -11.87
N GLN A 50 5.05 -17.52 -12.89
CA GLN A 50 4.23 -18.16 -13.92
C GLN A 50 5.10 -18.67 -15.08
N PRO A 51 4.63 -19.65 -15.88
CA PRO A 51 5.32 -20.04 -17.11
C PRO A 51 5.62 -18.81 -17.99
N GLY A 52 6.90 -18.62 -18.33
CA GLY A 52 7.43 -17.44 -19.02
C GLY A 52 8.35 -16.58 -18.15
N GLU A 53 8.29 -16.75 -16.82
CA GLU A 53 9.02 -15.94 -15.84
C GLU A 53 10.17 -16.71 -15.16
N TYR A 54 10.37 -17.98 -15.50
CA TYR A 54 11.47 -18.78 -14.95
C TYR A 54 12.80 -18.43 -15.63
N PRO A 55 13.93 -18.44 -14.89
CA PRO A 55 15.22 -18.08 -15.44
C PRO A 55 15.61 -19.00 -16.60
N ASN A 56 16.02 -18.39 -17.72
CA ASN A 56 16.47 -19.08 -18.93
C ASN A 56 17.89 -18.66 -19.37
N THR A 57 18.49 -17.70 -18.67
CA THR A 57 19.91 -17.31 -18.79
C THR A 57 20.70 -17.51 -17.48
N ALA A 58 22.03 -17.51 -17.58
CA ALA A 58 22.90 -17.66 -16.40
C ALA A 58 22.78 -16.48 -15.42
N LEU A 59 22.55 -15.26 -15.92
CA LEU A 59 22.41 -14.07 -15.07
C LEU A 59 21.11 -14.11 -14.27
N GLU A 60 19.99 -14.42 -14.93
CA GLU A 60 18.69 -14.58 -14.27
C GLU A 60 18.74 -15.72 -13.23
N ALA A 61 19.40 -16.84 -13.56
CA ALA A 61 19.54 -17.95 -12.61
C ALA A 61 20.38 -17.56 -11.38
N LEU A 62 21.38 -16.68 -11.55
CA LEU A 62 22.20 -16.15 -10.45
C LEU A 62 21.41 -15.19 -9.57
N GLU A 63 20.57 -14.33 -10.16
CA GLU A 63 19.66 -13.42 -9.42
C GLU A 63 18.64 -14.20 -8.58
N GLU A 64 18.28 -15.40 -9.04
CA GLU A 64 17.34 -16.31 -8.38
C GLU A 64 18.01 -17.29 -7.41
N MET A 65 19.33 -17.23 -7.23
CA MET A 65 20.07 -18.09 -6.31
C MET A 65 20.13 -17.47 -4.92
N GLN A 66 19.78 -18.26 -3.91
CA GLN A 66 20.01 -17.95 -2.49
C GLN A 66 20.77 -19.09 -1.81
N MET A 67 21.62 -18.75 -0.85
CA MET A 67 22.51 -19.71 -0.20
C MET A 67 22.49 -19.54 1.31
N ASN A 68 22.50 -20.67 2.03
CA ASN A 68 22.77 -20.71 3.46
C ASN A 68 24.15 -21.32 3.72
N LEU A 69 25.11 -20.48 4.13
CA LEU A 69 26.51 -20.83 4.31
C LEU A 69 26.87 -20.93 5.79
N PRO A 70 27.72 -21.89 6.24
CA PRO A 70 28.02 -22.11 7.65
C PRO A 70 28.58 -20.89 8.41
N VAL A 71 29.48 -20.13 7.76
CA VAL A 71 30.21 -19.01 8.39
C VAL A 71 29.58 -17.65 8.06
N VAL A 72 29.14 -17.48 6.82
CA VAL A 72 28.64 -16.19 6.31
C VAL A 72 27.14 -16.00 6.65
N GLY A 73 26.41 -17.10 6.82
CA GLY A 73 24.96 -17.06 6.99
C GLY A 73 24.23 -17.06 5.64
N HIS A 74 23.14 -16.33 5.55
CA HIS A 74 22.29 -16.26 4.36
C HIS A 74 22.79 -15.23 3.35
N GLU A 75 22.92 -15.62 2.09
CA GLU A 75 23.33 -14.78 0.96
C GLU A 75 22.29 -14.86 -0.18
N GLY A 76 22.10 -13.77 -0.92
CA GLY A 76 21.07 -13.65 -1.96
C GLY A 76 19.72 -13.18 -1.42
N SER A 77 18.70 -13.15 -2.29
CA SER A 77 17.34 -12.80 -1.87
C SER A 77 16.66 -13.99 -1.20
N ARG A 78 16.03 -13.78 -0.05
CA ARG A 78 15.24 -14.79 0.66
C ARG A 78 14.06 -15.34 -0.15
N THR A 79 13.65 -14.64 -1.20
CA THR A 79 12.53 -15.02 -2.09
C THR A 79 12.99 -15.59 -3.45
N GLY A 80 14.32 -15.72 -3.66
CA GLY A 80 14.92 -16.31 -4.85
C GLY A 80 14.55 -17.79 -5.05
N LEU A 81 14.39 -18.25 -6.29
CA LEU A 81 13.85 -19.57 -6.62
C LEU A 81 14.68 -20.75 -6.11
N PHE A 82 16.01 -20.68 -6.16
CA PHE A 82 16.91 -21.79 -5.81
C PHE A 82 17.51 -21.55 -4.43
N ASP A 83 17.13 -22.37 -3.44
CA ASP A 83 17.63 -22.25 -2.07
C ASP A 83 18.60 -23.40 -1.74
N LEU A 84 19.89 -23.07 -1.70
CA LEU A 84 20.98 -24.00 -1.47
C LEU A 84 21.49 -23.89 -0.03
N HIS A 85 21.28 -24.93 0.76
CA HIS A 85 21.78 -25.06 2.12
C HIS A 85 23.09 -25.83 2.11
N ILE A 86 24.21 -25.19 2.42
CA ILE A 86 25.53 -25.80 2.44
C ILE A 86 25.89 -26.14 3.89
N ASN A 87 26.13 -27.42 4.18
CA ASN A 87 26.63 -27.88 5.48
C ASN A 87 28.00 -28.57 5.30
N GLU A 88 28.53 -29.13 6.39
CA GLU A 88 29.87 -29.73 6.39
C GLU A 88 29.98 -30.90 5.42
N ASP A 89 29.12 -31.91 5.55
CA ASP A 89 29.14 -33.13 4.74
C ASP A 89 28.03 -33.23 3.68
N ILE A 90 26.96 -32.42 3.79
CA ILE A 90 25.81 -32.48 2.87
C ILE A 90 25.26 -31.09 2.48
N GLY A 91 25.06 -30.91 1.19
CA GLY A 91 24.30 -29.80 0.60
C GLY A 91 22.86 -30.20 0.32
N VAL A 92 21.91 -29.27 0.48
CA VAL A 92 20.50 -29.49 0.16
C VAL A 92 20.01 -28.38 -0.76
N LEU A 93 19.44 -28.75 -1.91
CA LEU A 93 18.82 -27.79 -2.83
C LEU A 93 17.30 -27.95 -2.80
N VAL A 94 16.60 -26.86 -2.49
CA VAL A 94 15.12 -26.81 -2.50
C VAL A 94 14.61 -25.63 -3.34
N GLY A 95 13.36 -25.72 -3.78
CA GLY A 95 12.70 -24.61 -4.50
C GLY A 95 11.94 -23.71 -3.55
N CYS A 96 12.05 -22.39 -3.75
CA CYS A 96 11.36 -21.36 -2.98
C CYS A 96 10.43 -20.54 -3.88
N GLY A 97 9.12 -20.64 -3.67
CA GLY A 97 8.12 -20.00 -4.53
C GLY A 97 6.76 -20.65 -4.42
N LEU A 98 5.73 -20.01 -4.99
CA LEU A 98 4.37 -20.54 -4.99
C LEU A 98 4.29 -21.86 -5.78
N GLY A 99 4.32 -22.98 -5.07
CA GLY A 99 4.48 -24.34 -5.61
C GLY A 99 5.69 -25.12 -5.08
N GLY A 100 6.56 -24.48 -4.30
CA GLY A 100 7.78 -25.05 -3.69
C GLY A 100 8.70 -25.76 -4.69
N THR A 101 9.34 -26.86 -4.27
CA THR A 101 10.26 -27.64 -5.11
C THR A 101 9.57 -28.27 -6.35
N SER A 102 8.24 -28.29 -6.45
CA SER A 102 7.58 -28.72 -7.70
C SER A 102 7.95 -27.82 -8.88
N LEU A 103 8.32 -26.57 -8.63
CA LEU A 103 8.75 -25.62 -9.65
C LEU A 103 10.07 -26.05 -10.31
N ILE A 104 11.00 -26.60 -9.54
CA ILE A 104 12.38 -26.92 -9.99
C ILE A 104 12.72 -28.42 -10.03
N ASN A 105 11.79 -29.32 -9.72
CA ASN A 105 12.07 -30.77 -9.77
C ASN A 105 12.01 -31.38 -11.19
N ALA A 106 12.36 -32.67 -11.30
CA ALA A 106 12.37 -33.40 -12.56
C ALA A 106 11.05 -34.08 -12.97
N ASN A 107 9.96 -33.92 -12.19
CA ASN A 107 8.61 -34.47 -12.44
C ASN A 107 8.40 -35.97 -12.29
N VAL A 108 9.34 -36.70 -11.73
CA VAL A 108 9.27 -38.17 -11.68
C VAL A 108 8.25 -38.63 -10.63
N SER A 109 7.26 -39.42 -11.07
CA SER A 109 6.24 -40.03 -10.22
C SER A 109 6.44 -41.53 -10.14
N ILE A 110 7.15 -41.99 -9.10
CA ILE A 110 7.35 -43.40 -8.81
C ILE A 110 6.77 -43.68 -7.42
N ARG A 111 6.02 -44.78 -7.27
CA ARG A 111 5.58 -45.25 -5.96
C ARG A 111 6.76 -45.90 -5.22
N ALA A 112 6.91 -45.59 -3.93
CA ALA A 112 7.83 -46.30 -3.05
C ALA A 112 7.43 -47.78 -2.98
N GLU A 113 8.42 -48.66 -2.82
CA GLU A 113 8.15 -50.09 -2.68
C GLU A 113 7.39 -50.40 -1.37
N PRO A 114 6.46 -51.39 -1.38
CA PRO A 114 5.77 -51.80 -0.16
C PRO A 114 6.72 -52.13 1.01
N ARG A 115 7.87 -52.75 0.71
CA ARG A 115 8.89 -53.14 1.70
C ARG A 115 9.45 -51.95 2.51
N VAL A 116 9.45 -50.75 1.94
CA VAL A 116 9.89 -49.52 2.63
C VAL A 116 9.02 -49.24 3.84
N PHE A 117 7.73 -49.58 3.76
CA PHE A 117 6.78 -49.37 4.84
C PHE A 117 6.84 -50.48 5.91
N ASP A 118 7.53 -51.59 5.67
CA ASP A 118 7.70 -52.65 6.67
C ASP A 118 8.67 -52.25 7.80
N ASP A 119 9.47 -51.20 7.58
CA ASP A 119 10.37 -50.65 8.59
C ASP A 119 9.58 -50.21 9.85
N PRO A 120 9.98 -50.66 11.05
CA PRO A 120 9.24 -50.38 12.29
C PRO A 120 9.21 -48.90 12.69
N ARG A 121 10.02 -48.04 12.04
CA ARG A 121 9.94 -46.59 12.22
C ARG A 121 8.64 -46.01 11.63
N TRP A 122 8.02 -46.67 10.67
CA TRP A 122 6.68 -46.27 10.21
C TRP A 122 5.61 -46.64 11.25
N PRO A 123 4.64 -45.75 11.52
CA PRO A 123 3.50 -46.07 12.39
C PRO A 123 2.76 -47.32 11.95
N ALA A 124 2.22 -48.10 12.90
CA ALA A 124 1.52 -49.35 12.59
C ALA A 124 0.38 -49.19 11.56
N GLN A 125 -0.28 -48.03 11.52
CA GLN A 125 -1.38 -47.70 10.59
C GLN A 125 -0.92 -47.39 9.16
N LEU A 126 0.37 -47.53 8.86
CA LEU A 126 0.97 -47.38 7.54
C LEU A 126 1.70 -48.65 7.07
N ARG A 127 1.54 -49.76 7.79
CA ARG A 127 2.23 -51.03 7.51
C ARG A 127 1.24 -52.14 7.15
N GLY A 128 1.72 -53.14 6.40
CA GLY A 128 0.97 -54.36 6.08
C GLY A 128 -0.43 -54.09 5.50
N GLU A 129 -1.46 -54.70 6.11
CA GLU A 129 -2.85 -54.60 5.63
C GLU A 129 -3.51 -53.21 5.86
N HIS A 130 -2.87 -52.30 6.59
CA HIS A 130 -3.44 -50.99 6.94
C HIS A 130 -3.16 -49.87 5.92
N MET A 131 -2.53 -50.20 4.80
CA MET A 131 -2.09 -49.22 3.78
C MET A 131 -3.22 -48.66 2.90
N GLU A 132 -4.49 -49.03 3.09
CA GLU A 132 -5.57 -48.66 2.16
C GLU A 132 -5.77 -47.15 1.99
N HIS A 133 -5.71 -46.37 3.08
CA HIS A 133 -5.79 -44.92 2.96
C HIS A 133 -4.58 -44.31 2.26
N LEU A 134 -3.38 -44.90 2.40
CA LEU A 134 -2.19 -44.48 1.67
C LEU A 134 -2.35 -44.77 0.17
N ASN A 135 -2.84 -45.96 -0.18
CA ASN A 135 -3.17 -46.34 -1.56
C ASN A 135 -4.24 -45.42 -2.16
N THR A 136 -5.22 -45.01 -1.37
CA THR A 136 -6.20 -43.98 -1.76
C THR A 136 -5.53 -42.64 -2.01
N GLY A 137 -4.61 -42.22 -1.14
CA GLY A 137 -3.80 -41.02 -1.34
C GLY A 137 -3.01 -41.06 -2.65
N TYR A 138 -2.35 -42.19 -2.97
CA TYR A 138 -1.67 -42.38 -4.25
C TYR A 138 -2.61 -42.17 -5.44
N ARG A 139 -3.79 -42.81 -5.44
CA ARG A 139 -4.76 -42.68 -6.54
C ARG A 139 -5.25 -41.24 -6.73
N LEU A 140 -5.48 -40.51 -5.64
CA LEU A 140 -5.91 -39.11 -5.68
C LEU A 140 -4.80 -38.21 -6.23
N ALA A 141 -3.57 -38.41 -5.76
CA ALA A 141 -2.40 -37.71 -6.25
C ALA A 141 -2.18 -37.95 -7.75
N GLU A 142 -2.21 -39.21 -8.20
CA GLU A 142 -2.07 -39.59 -9.62
C GLU A 142 -3.16 -38.96 -10.49
N ARG A 143 -4.41 -38.89 -10.02
CA ARG A 143 -5.50 -38.24 -10.75
C ARG A 143 -5.21 -36.75 -11.00
N MET A 144 -4.72 -36.03 -10.00
CA MET A 144 -4.45 -34.59 -10.10
C MET A 144 -3.15 -34.28 -10.85
N LEU A 145 -2.08 -35.01 -10.52
CA LEU A 145 -0.74 -34.86 -11.10
C LEU A 145 -0.64 -35.43 -12.52
N SER A 146 -1.54 -36.36 -12.88
CA SER A 146 -1.65 -36.97 -14.21
C SER A 146 -0.33 -37.50 -14.78
N PRO A 147 0.43 -38.31 -14.00
CA PRO A 147 1.72 -38.82 -14.42
C PRO A 147 1.55 -39.77 -15.61
N ARG A 148 2.46 -39.71 -16.58
CA ARG A 148 2.44 -40.52 -17.80
C ARG A 148 3.86 -40.69 -18.37
N PRO A 149 4.14 -41.77 -19.12
CA PRO A 149 5.47 -41.97 -19.69
C PRO A 149 5.69 -41.05 -20.90
N TYR A 150 6.97 -40.83 -21.24
CA TYR A 150 7.32 -40.15 -22.49
C TYR A 150 6.77 -40.94 -23.71
N PRO A 151 5.93 -40.32 -24.57
CA PRO A 151 5.23 -41.04 -25.63
C PRO A 151 6.17 -41.61 -26.69
N GLU A 152 5.85 -42.79 -27.22
CA GLU A 152 6.55 -43.34 -28.41
C GLU A 152 6.33 -42.52 -29.68
N SER A 153 5.25 -41.74 -29.74
CA SER A 153 4.97 -40.84 -30.86
C SER A 153 5.82 -39.57 -30.85
N TYR A 154 6.55 -39.30 -29.77
CA TYR A 154 7.47 -38.18 -29.67
C TYR A 154 8.86 -38.56 -30.19
N PRO A 155 9.71 -37.58 -30.58
CA PRO A 155 11.06 -37.87 -31.07
C PRO A 155 11.89 -38.72 -30.10
N PRO A 156 12.72 -39.66 -30.58
CA PRO A 156 13.60 -40.43 -29.72
C PRO A 156 14.62 -39.50 -29.02
N LEU A 157 14.93 -39.79 -27.76
CA LEU A 157 15.85 -39.00 -26.95
C LEU A 157 17.21 -39.70 -26.90
N PRO A 158 18.32 -39.04 -27.30
CA PRO A 158 19.65 -39.66 -27.27
C PRO A 158 20.07 -40.09 -25.86
N LYS A 159 19.82 -39.26 -24.83
CA LYS A 159 20.07 -39.58 -23.41
C LYS A 159 19.33 -40.84 -22.92
N MET A 160 18.06 -41.02 -23.31
CA MET A 160 17.29 -42.23 -22.98
C MET A 160 17.87 -43.46 -23.67
N THR A 161 18.22 -43.32 -24.95
CA THR A 161 18.80 -44.42 -25.75
C THR A 161 20.15 -44.85 -25.19
N ALA A 162 20.96 -43.90 -24.70
CA ALA A 162 22.21 -44.18 -24.03
C ALA A 162 22.00 -44.92 -22.70
N LEU A 163 21.07 -44.48 -21.85
CA LEU A 163 20.78 -45.19 -20.60
C LEU A 163 20.28 -46.62 -20.87
N GLN A 164 19.43 -46.81 -21.88
CA GLN A 164 18.99 -48.13 -22.31
C GLN A 164 20.16 -49.03 -22.70
N ARG A 165 21.11 -48.52 -23.50
CA ARG A 165 22.34 -49.25 -23.86
C ARG A 165 23.16 -49.61 -22.62
N SER A 166 23.28 -48.70 -21.65
CA SER A 166 23.98 -48.98 -20.40
C SER A 166 23.30 -50.12 -19.61
N ALA A 167 21.97 -50.12 -19.53
CA ALA A 167 21.21 -51.20 -18.89
C ALA A 167 21.43 -52.55 -19.57
N GLU A 168 21.39 -52.59 -20.90
CA GLU A 168 21.62 -53.80 -21.71
C GLU A 168 23.01 -54.39 -21.46
N VAL A 169 24.06 -53.56 -21.47
CA VAL A 169 25.45 -53.98 -21.20
C VAL A 169 25.62 -54.46 -19.75
N MET A 170 24.95 -53.80 -18.80
CA MET A 170 24.98 -54.20 -17.38
C MET A 170 24.11 -55.42 -17.09
N GLY A 171 23.26 -55.86 -18.03
CA GLY A 171 22.27 -56.91 -17.81
C GLY A 171 21.21 -56.53 -16.76
N GLN A 172 20.82 -55.26 -16.71
CA GLN A 172 19.88 -54.71 -15.72
C GLN A 172 18.55 -54.28 -16.35
N PRO A 173 17.44 -54.26 -15.59
CA PRO A 173 16.14 -53.81 -16.11
C PRO A 173 16.15 -52.33 -16.48
N PHE A 174 15.59 -52.00 -17.64
CA PHE A 174 15.34 -50.63 -18.10
C PHE A 174 13.84 -50.41 -18.30
N ARG A 175 13.34 -49.23 -17.91
CA ARG A 175 11.97 -48.82 -18.21
C ARG A 175 11.83 -47.30 -18.34
N ARG A 176 10.80 -46.87 -19.07
CA ARG A 176 10.35 -45.48 -19.05
C ARG A 176 9.65 -45.17 -17.73
N LEU A 177 9.82 -43.94 -17.26
CA LEU A 177 9.23 -43.44 -16.03
C LEU A 177 7.95 -42.67 -16.30
N ASP A 178 7.01 -42.77 -15.38
CA ASP A 178 5.85 -41.88 -15.38
C ASP A 178 6.28 -40.51 -14.84
N ILE A 179 5.96 -39.46 -15.61
CA ILE A 179 6.34 -38.08 -15.31
C ILE A 179 5.14 -37.14 -15.42
N ASN A 180 5.16 -36.08 -14.62
CA ASN A 180 4.09 -35.08 -14.54
C ASN A 180 4.22 -34.04 -15.66
N VAL A 181 4.24 -34.49 -16.92
CA VAL A 181 4.40 -33.63 -18.10
C VAL A 181 3.30 -33.96 -19.11
N THR A 182 2.66 -32.92 -19.66
CA THR A 182 1.73 -33.11 -20.78
C THR A 182 2.45 -33.01 -22.13
N PHE A 183 1.99 -33.83 -23.05
CA PHE A 183 2.51 -33.93 -24.42
C PHE A 183 1.44 -33.56 -25.46
N GLN A 184 0.34 -32.97 -25.00
CA GLN A 184 -0.77 -32.50 -25.81
C GLN A 184 -1.30 -31.20 -25.19
N ASP A 185 -1.70 -30.27 -26.04
CA ASP A 185 -2.46 -29.08 -25.61
C ASP A 185 -3.81 -29.51 -25.04
N GLY A 186 -4.20 -28.96 -23.90
CA GLY A 186 -5.47 -29.31 -23.29
C GLY A 186 -5.69 -28.70 -21.91
N ILE A 187 -6.77 -29.13 -21.26
CA ILE A 187 -7.12 -28.75 -19.90
C ILE A 187 -6.82 -29.93 -18.97
N ASN A 188 -6.11 -29.68 -17.87
CA ASN A 188 -5.77 -30.71 -16.90
C ASN A 188 -6.91 -31.00 -15.89
N ALA A 189 -6.67 -31.92 -14.95
CA ALA A 189 -7.66 -32.33 -13.96
C ALA A 189 -8.17 -31.19 -13.05
N ALA A 190 -7.38 -30.12 -12.86
CA ALA A 190 -7.76 -28.94 -12.09
C ALA A 190 -8.51 -27.88 -12.92
N GLY A 191 -8.72 -28.11 -14.22
CA GLY A 191 -9.34 -27.13 -15.10
C GLY A 191 -8.36 -26.06 -15.62
N VAL A 192 -7.05 -26.32 -15.55
CA VAL A 192 -6.00 -25.38 -15.98
C VAL A 192 -5.52 -25.75 -17.38
N ALA A 193 -5.37 -24.76 -18.26
CA ALA A 193 -4.84 -24.95 -19.60
C ALA A 193 -3.32 -25.23 -19.56
N GLN A 194 -2.90 -26.26 -20.29
CA GLN A 194 -1.50 -26.65 -20.45
C GLN A 194 -1.14 -26.81 -21.93
N LYS A 195 0.13 -26.51 -22.24
CA LYS A 195 0.71 -26.68 -23.57
C LYS A 195 1.53 -27.96 -23.66
N ALA A 196 1.58 -28.57 -24.84
CA ALA A 196 2.43 -29.72 -25.10
C ALA A 196 3.92 -29.41 -24.84
N CYS A 197 4.65 -30.36 -24.26
CA CYS A 197 6.09 -30.26 -24.06
C CYS A 197 6.84 -30.03 -25.38
N THR A 198 7.81 -29.11 -25.37
CA THR A 198 8.64 -28.77 -26.54
C THR A 198 10.00 -29.48 -26.54
N ASN A 199 10.22 -30.45 -25.65
CA ASN A 199 11.48 -31.19 -25.48
C ASN A 199 12.70 -30.31 -25.16
N CYS A 200 12.51 -29.19 -24.45
CA CYS A 200 13.58 -28.22 -24.21
C CYS A 200 14.61 -28.58 -23.14
N GLY A 201 14.38 -29.58 -22.26
CA GLY A 201 15.35 -29.97 -21.23
C GLY A 201 15.48 -29.04 -20.01
N ASP A 202 14.73 -27.94 -19.92
CA ASP A 202 14.87 -26.92 -18.86
C ASP A 202 13.99 -27.17 -17.62
N CYS A 203 13.52 -28.41 -17.40
CA CYS A 203 12.49 -28.68 -16.38
C CYS A 203 12.89 -28.29 -14.94
N VAL A 204 14.20 -28.30 -14.64
CA VAL A 204 14.75 -28.06 -13.31
C VAL A 204 15.15 -26.61 -13.04
N SER A 205 15.10 -25.73 -14.05
CA SER A 205 15.11 -24.27 -13.85
C SER A 205 13.71 -23.67 -13.83
N GLY A 206 12.68 -24.49 -14.12
CA GLY A 206 11.28 -24.08 -14.21
C GLY A 206 10.74 -24.14 -15.64
N CYS A 207 9.49 -24.58 -15.80
CA CYS A 207 8.92 -24.82 -17.13
C CYS A 207 8.25 -23.56 -17.70
N ASN A 208 8.95 -22.85 -18.59
CA ASN A 208 8.41 -21.68 -19.29
C ASN A 208 7.32 -21.97 -20.33
N VAL A 209 7.08 -23.24 -20.66
CA VAL A 209 6.05 -23.65 -21.64
C VAL A 209 4.69 -23.89 -20.98
N GLY A 210 4.66 -24.21 -19.68
CA GLY A 210 3.43 -24.64 -18.99
C GLY A 210 3.06 -26.12 -19.21
N ALA A 211 3.98 -26.93 -19.75
CA ALA A 211 3.78 -28.36 -19.97
C ALA A 211 3.93 -29.21 -18.69
N LYS A 212 4.70 -28.71 -17.73
CA LYS A 212 4.96 -29.34 -16.43
C LYS A 212 3.73 -29.20 -15.54
N ASN A 213 3.13 -30.30 -15.10
CA ASN A 213 1.94 -30.29 -14.23
C ASN A 213 2.35 -30.16 -12.75
N THR A 214 3.00 -29.04 -12.42
CA THR A 214 3.42 -28.66 -11.06
C THR A 214 2.21 -28.38 -10.17
N VAL A 215 2.40 -28.23 -8.85
CA VAL A 215 1.25 -27.91 -7.97
C VAL A 215 0.71 -26.49 -8.18
N LEU A 216 1.51 -25.60 -8.76
CA LEU A 216 1.08 -24.31 -9.30
C LEU A 216 0.10 -24.46 -10.48
N MET A 217 0.18 -25.55 -11.24
CA MET A 217 -0.72 -25.84 -12.36
C MET A 217 -1.94 -26.68 -11.97
N ASN A 218 -2.05 -27.15 -10.72
CA ASN A 218 -3.17 -28.02 -10.31
C ASN A 218 -3.78 -27.69 -8.93
N TYR A 219 -3.18 -28.16 -7.83
CA TYR A 219 -3.74 -28.05 -6.48
C TYR A 219 -3.90 -26.60 -6.01
N LEU A 220 -2.98 -25.69 -6.32
CA LEU A 220 -3.08 -24.29 -5.91
C LEU A 220 -4.19 -23.53 -6.66
N PRO A 221 -4.31 -23.63 -8.00
CA PRO A 221 -5.49 -23.12 -8.72
C PRO A 221 -6.80 -23.70 -8.20
N ASP A 222 -6.81 -24.99 -7.85
CA ASP A 222 -7.98 -25.64 -7.27
C ASP A 222 -8.33 -25.07 -5.88
N ALA A 223 -7.35 -24.89 -5.00
CA ALA A 223 -7.53 -24.26 -3.69
C ALA A 223 -8.08 -22.82 -3.83
N ARG A 224 -7.49 -22.03 -4.72
CA ARG A 224 -7.91 -20.64 -4.98
C ARG A 224 -9.36 -20.57 -5.47
N ARG A 225 -9.75 -21.49 -6.35
CA ARG A 225 -11.12 -21.58 -6.87
C ARG A 225 -12.15 -21.90 -5.77
N HIS A 226 -11.76 -22.65 -4.75
CA HIS A 226 -12.60 -22.95 -3.59
C HIS A 226 -12.43 -21.95 -2.43
N GLY A 227 -11.83 -20.79 -2.69
CA GLY A 227 -11.79 -19.66 -1.74
C GLY A 227 -10.57 -19.57 -0.83
N ALA A 228 -9.52 -20.39 -1.05
CA ALA A 228 -8.27 -20.20 -0.33
C ALA A 228 -7.63 -18.84 -0.68
N ALA A 229 -7.25 -18.08 0.34
CA ALA A 229 -6.41 -16.88 0.20
C ALA A 229 -4.95 -17.29 0.25
N ILE A 230 -4.14 -16.81 -0.69
CA ILE A 230 -2.74 -17.22 -0.87
C ILE A 230 -1.86 -15.99 -0.78
N PHE A 231 -0.93 -15.94 0.16
CA PHE A 231 -0.01 -14.82 0.34
C PHE A 231 1.42 -15.30 0.13
N VAL A 232 2.13 -14.63 -0.76
CA VAL A 232 3.53 -14.91 -1.12
C VAL A 232 4.48 -13.96 -0.40
N GLU A 233 5.79 -14.19 -0.52
CA GLU A 233 6.82 -13.36 0.15
C GLU A 233 6.61 -13.26 1.67
N THR A 234 6.03 -14.30 2.26
CA THR A 234 5.60 -14.35 3.66
C THR A 234 6.27 -15.51 4.39
N SER A 235 7.27 -15.18 5.22
CA SER A 235 8.08 -16.15 5.97
C SER A 235 7.52 -16.39 7.36
N VAL A 236 6.94 -17.56 7.61
CA VAL A 236 6.53 -17.97 8.96
C VAL A 236 7.76 -18.30 9.80
N ARG A 237 7.83 -17.75 11.00
CA ARG A 237 8.96 -17.94 11.93
C ARG A 237 8.65 -19.00 12.97
N HIS A 238 7.51 -18.93 13.64
CA HIS A 238 7.11 -19.87 14.69
C HIS A 238 5.59 -19.90 14.87
N VAL A 239 5.12 -20.88 15.62
CA VAL A 239 3.71 -21.03 16.00
C VAL A 239 3.57 -21.06 17.52
N GLU A 240 2.50 -20.48 18.03
CA GLU A 240 2.24 -20.37 19.47
C GLU A 240 0.80 -20.78 19.78
N ARG A 241 0.62 -21.53 20.87
CA ARG A 241 -0.71 -21.93 21.35
C ARG A 241 -1.29 -20.83 22.23
N ARG A 242 -2.52 -20.41 21.94
CA ARG A 242 -3.26 -19.42 22.73
C ARG A 242 -4.02 -20.05 23.89
N SER A 243 -4.35 -19.22 24.89
CA SER A 243 -5.17 -19.61 26.05
C SER A 243 -6.60 -20.00 25.69
N ASP A 244 -7.15 -19.48 24.58
CA ASP A 244 -8.47 -19.81 24.05
C ASP A 244 -8.50 -21.10 23.20
N GLY A 245 -7.36 -21.78 23.07
CA GLY A 245 -7.23 -23.02 22.32
C GLY A 245 -6.94 -22.86 20.82
N ARG A 246 -6.89 -21.62 20.28
CA ARG A 246 -6.46 -21.35 18.90
C ARG A 246 -4.93 -21.23 18.79
N TRP A 247 -4.44 -21.04 17.57
CA TRP A 247 -3.03 -20.87 17.25
C TRP A 247 -2.74 -19.47 16.71
N ASN A 248 -1.62 -18.88 17.15
CA ASN A 248 -1.00 -17.75 16.49
C ASN A 248 0.09 -18.28 15.55
N VAL A 249 0.07 -17.83 14.30
CA VAL A 249 1.14 -18.09 13.32
C VAL A 249 1.89 -16.78 13.10
N HIS A 250 3.12 -16.75 13.58
CA HIS A 250 3.97 -15.55 13.53
C HIS A 250 4.78 -15.51 12.25
N TYR A 251 4.67 -14.43 11.47
CA TYR A 251 5.26 -14.31 10.14
C TYR A 251 5.93 -12.97 9.89
N GLN A 252 6.79 -12.92 8.88
CA GLN A 252 7.42 -11.70 8.36
C GLN A 252 7.10 -11.57 6.87
N VAL A 253 6.71 -10.38 6.44
CA VAL A 253 6.65 -10.04 5.02
C VAL A 253 8.06 -9.66 4.57
N LEU A 254 8.55 -10.31 3.53
CA LEU A 254 9.90 -10.18 3.00
C LEU A 254 9.97 -9.17 1.86
N ASP A 255 11.17 -8.63 1.61
CA ASP A 255 11.47 -7.76 0.47
C ASP A 255 10.60 -6.47 0.41
N VAL A 256 10.00 -6.08 1.53
CA VAL A 256 9.20 -4.84 1.68
C VAL A 256 9.93 -3.76 2.47
N GLY A 257 11.16 -4.02 2.90
CA GLY A 257 12.00 -3.06 3.63
C GLY A 257 11.70 -2.98 5.13
N ARG A 258 10.83 -3.84 5.65
CA ARG A 258 10.55 -3.96 7.10
C ARG A 258 11.78 -4.43 7.88
N GLU A 259 12.60 -5.25 7.24
CA GLU A 259 13.84 -5.78 7.80
C GLU A 259 14.85 -4.66 8.09
N ALA A 260 14.84 -3.57 7.31
CA ALA A 260 15.70 -2.41 7.55
C ALA A 260 15.36 -1.64 8.84
N PHE A 261 14.20 -1.93 9.44
CA PHE A 261 13.70 -1.31 10.66
C PHE A 261 13.60 -2.27 11.86
N ASP A 262 14.17 -3.47 11.74
CA ASP A 262 14.09 -4.54 12.75
C ASP A 262 12.63 -4.82 13.15
N ALA A 263 11.73 -4.87 12.16
CA ALA A 263 10.31 -4.99 12.42
C ALA A 263 9.97 -6.31 13.15
N PRO A 264 9.14 -6.25 14.20
CA PRO A 264 8.57 -7.45 14.80
C PRO A 264 7.79 -8.30 13.78
N THR A 265 7.62 -9.58 14.12
CA THR A 265 6.72 -10.47 13.38
C THR A 265 5.28 -9.97 13.48
N LEU A 266 4.54 -10.16 12.41
CA LEU A 266 3.08 -10.08 12.38
C LEU A 266 2.51 -11.42 12.85
N ALA A 267 1.24 -11.46 13.22
CA ALA A 267 0.57 -12.70 13.58
C ALA A 267 -0.81 -12.81 12.92
N VAL A 268 -1.15 -14.03 12.52
CA VAL A 268 -2.51 -14.42 12.11
C VAL A 268 -3.03 -15.53 13.01
N THR A 269 -4.31 -15.50 13.36
CA THR A 269 -4.93 -16.50 14.22
C THR A 269 -5.63 -17.60 13.40
N ALA A 270 -5.52 -18.84 13.85
CA ALA A 270 -6.22 -19.97 13.23
C ALA A 270 -6.67 -21.05 14.21
N LYS A 271 -7.70 -21.82 13.84
CA LYS A 271 -8.10 -23.04 14.59
C LYS A 271 -7.18 -24.21 14.28
N ILE A 272 -6.70 -24.28 13.03
CA ILE A 272 -5.84 -25.34 12.53
C ILE A 272 -4.63 -24.71 11.86
N VAL A 273 -3.45 -25.24 12.15
CA VAL A 273 -2.19 -24.91 11.47
C VAL A 273 -1.62 -26.17 10.85
N VAL A 274 -1.31 -26.09 9.55
CA VAL A 274 -0.68 -27.16 8.80
C VAL A 274 0.69 -26.68 8.34
N LEU A 275 1.74 -27.21 8.94
CA LEU A 275 3.11 -26.96 8.49
C LEU A 275 3.39 -27.85 7.27
N SER A 276 3.75 -27.22 6.18
CA SER A 276 4.10 -27.83 4.89
C SER A 276 5.21 -27.04 4.19
N ALA A 277 6.12 -26.46 4.98
CA ALA A 277 7.24 -25.63 4.56
C ALA A 277 8.44 -26.45 4.01
N GLY A 278 8.21 -27.73 3.72
CA GLY A 278 9.23 -28.68 3.32
C GLY A 278 10.02 -29.22 4.52
N THR A 279 10.85 -30.22 4.24
CA THR A 279 11.65 -30.93 5.24
C THR A 279 12.41 -29.99 6.18
N LEU A 280 13.11 -29.02 5.59
CA LEU A 280 13.90 -28.03 6.32
C LEU A 280 12.98 -27.03 7.05
N GLY A 281 12.07 -26.38 6.33
CA GLY A 281 11.27 -25.27 6.88
C GLY A 281 10.31 -25.69 7.99
N SER A 282 9.62 -26.83 7.86
CA SER A 282 8.70 -27.32 8.90
C SER A 282 9.46 -27.71 10.17
N THR A 283 10.64 -28.33 10.01
CA THR A 283 11.53 -28.65 11.13
C THR A 283 12.04 -27.38 11.81
N GLU A 284 12.49 -26.38 11.03
CA GLU A 284 12.99 -25.09 11.53
C GLU A 284 11.94 -24.35 12.36
N ILE A 285 10.70 -24.27 11.86
CA ILE A 285 9.58 -23.62 12.55
C ILE A 285 9.28 -24.31 13.88
N LEU A 286 9.26 -25.64 13.92
CA LEU A 286 8.98 -26.39 15.16
C LEU A 286 10.14 -26.33 16.15
N LEU A 287 11.40 -26.37 15.70
CA LEU A 287 12.57 -26.14 16.56
C LEU A 287 12.49 -24.78 17.24
N ARG A 288 12.20 -23.72 16.47
CA ARG A 288 12.06 -22.36 17.00
C ARG A 288 10.88 -22.25 17.97
N SER A 289 9.75 -22.89 17.63
CA SER A 289 8.57 -22.92 18.50
C SER A 289 8.86 -23.64 19.83
N LYS A 290 9.69 -24.70 19.80
CA LYS A 290 10.15 -25.42 21.00
C LYS A 290 11.06 -24.56 21.88
N GLU A 291 12.02 -23.84 21.29
CA GLU A 291 12.87 -22.88 22.02
C GLU A 291 12.06 -21.78 22.69
N LEU A 292 10.92 -21.39 22.10
CA LEU A 292 9.96 -20.43 22.64
C LEU A 292 8.95 -21.04 23.62
N GLY A 293 9.08 -22.33 23.96
CA GLY A 293 8.33 -22.98 25.04
C GLY A 293 7.14 -23.85 24.60
N LEU A 294 6.93 -24.08 23.30
CA LEU A 294 5.92 -25.04 22.84
C LEU A 294 6.40 -26.48 23.16
N PRO A 295 5.64 -27.29 23.93
CA PRO A 295 6.05 -28.66 24.23
C PRO A 295 6.07 -29.53 22.97
N ILE A 296 7.22 -30.02 22.55
CA ILE A 296 7.40 -30.86 21.36
C ILE A 296 8.36 -32.01 21.71
N SER A 297 8.15 -33.16 21.08
CA SER A 297 9.05 -34.32 21.16
C SER A 297 10.55 -33.96 21.05
N ASP A 298 11.41 -34.74 21.72
CA ASP A 298 12.87 -34.66 21.59
C ASP A 298 13.42 -35.33 20.33
N MET A 299 12.53 -35.87 19.48
CA MET A 299 12.84 -36.39 18.16
C MET A 299 12.83 -35.31 17.08
N ILE A 300 12.40 -34.08 17.39
CA ILE A 300 12.45 -32.96 16.44
C ILE A 300 13.87 -32.75 15.91
N GLY A 301 13.99 -32.66 14.59
CA GLY A 301 15.24 -32.53 13.87
C GLY A 301 16.00 -33.84 13.63
N LYS A 302 15.64 -34.96 14.27
CA LYS A 302 16.34 -36.23 14.08
C LYS A 302 15.81 -37.01 12.88
N GLY A 303 16.65 -37.93 12.39
CA GLY A 303 16.29 -38.85 11.31
C GLY A 303 16.20 -38.19 9.95
N PHE A 304 17.01 -37.15 9.73
CA PHE A 304 17.15 -36.55 8.41
C PHE A 304 17.76 -37.55 7.43
N SER A 305 17.25 -37.53 6.20
CA SER A 305 17.65 -38.37 5.08
C SER A 305 17.83 -37.52 3.82
N GLY A 306 18.88 -37.80 3.05
CA GLY A 306 19.09 -37.26 1.70
C GLY A 306 18.44 -38.13 0.61
N ASN A 307 17.61 -39.10 1.01
CA ASN A 307 16.96 -40.12 0.19
C ASN A 307 17.94 -41.00 -0.61
N GLY A 308 19.19 -41.11 -0.15
CA GLY A 308 20.26 -41.79 -0.87
C GLY A 308 20.59 -41.13 -2.21
N ASP A 309 20.37 -39.82 -2.34
CA ASP A 309 20.66 -39.08 -3.56
C ASP A 309 22.16 -39.03 -3.84
N MET A 310 22.53 -39.32 -5.09
CA MET A 310 23.87 -39.10 -5.60
C MET A 310 23.80 -38.62 -7.05
N LEU A 311 24.47 -37.51 -7.33
CA LEU A 311 24.62 -36.98 -8.68
C LEU A 311 25.94 -37.49 -9.30
N GLY A 312 25.90 -37.91 -10.55
CA GLY A 312 27.11 -38.30 -11.27
C GLY A 312 26.99 -38.12 -12.77
N PHE A 313 28.12 -38.20 -13.45
CA PHE A 313 28.20 -37.86 -14.87
C PHE A 313 29.04 -38.86 -15.68
N GLY A 314 28.51 -39.25 -16.84
CA GLY A 314 29.30 -39.89 -17.89
C GLY A 314 29.81 -38.83 -18.84
N TYR A 315 30.99 -38.27 -18.58
CA TYR A 315 31.56 -37.17 -19.35
C TYR A 315 32.24 -37.65 -20.64
N ASN A 316 32.08 -36.90 -21.74
CA ASN A 316 32.80 -37.11 -23.00
C ASN A 316 32.65 -38.54 -23.58
N CYS A 317 31.44 -39.10 -23.48
CA CYS A 317 31.05 -40.41 -24.01
C CYS A 317 31.22 -40.50 -25.54
N THR A 318 31.26 -41.72 -26.09
CA THR A 318 31.29 -41.91 -27.54
C THR A 318 30.03 -41.40 -28.25
N PRO A 319 28.79 -41.76 -27.84
CA PRO A 319 27.58 -41.18 -28.43
C PRO A 319 27.38 -39.72 -28.01
N ALA A 320 26.80 -38.92 -28.90
CA ALA A 320 26.21 -37.63 -28.55
C ALA A 320 24.90 -37.87 -27.79
N LEU A 321 24.69 -37.11 -26.71
CA LEU A 321 23.62 -37.38 -25.72
C LEU A 321 22.57 -36.29 -25.66
N ASP A 322 22.91 -35.08 -26.12
CA ASP A 322 22.02 -33.91 -26.16
C ASP A 322 21.36 -33.64 -24.80
N GLY A 323 22.13 -33.76 -23.71
CA GLY A 323 21.65 -33.63 -22.33
C GLY A 323 21.55 -32.18 -21.81
N LEU A 324 21.69 -31.17 -22.67
CA LEU A 324 21.67 -29.76 -22.27
C LEU A 324 20.40 -29.06 -22.72
N GLY A 325 19.70 -28.43 -21.79
CA GLY A 325 18.49 -27.68 -22.06
C GLY A 325 18.72 -26.47 -22.97
N PHE A 326 17.63 -25.94 -23.55
CA PHE A 326 17.69 -24.89 -24.55
C PHE A 326 18.05 -23.52 -23.93
N GLY A 327 17.64 -23.29 -22.68
CA GLY A 327 17.75 -21.97 -22.05
C GLY A 327 16.90 -20.95 -22.81
N ASN A 328 17.51 -19.84 -23.21
CA ASN A 328 16.84 -18.79 -23.99
C ASN A 328 16.70 -19.10 -25.50
N ARG A 329 17.12 -20.28 -25.97
CA ARG A 329 17.03 -20.66 -27.38
C ARG A 329 15.63 -21.10 -27.76
N ALA A 330 15.20 -20.74 -28.97
CA ALA A 330 13.89 -21.11 -29.48
C ALA A 330 13.77 -22.62 -29.74
N ALA A 331 12.60 -23.19 -29.48
CA ALA A 331 12.31 -24.58 -29.81
C ALA A 331 12.49 -24.85 -31.31
N GLY A 332 13.02 -26.02 -31.65
CA GLY A 332 13.29 -26.43 -33.04
C GLY A 332 14.64 -25.96 -33.60
N THR A 333 15.42 -25.17 -32.85
CA THR A 333 16.80 -24.79 -33.23
C THR A 333 17.86 -25.83 -32.82
N MET A 334 17.48 -26.77 -31.95
CA MET A 334 18.32 -27.85 -31.43
C MET A 334 17.61 -29.19 -31.52
N GLY A 335 18.38 -30.29 -31.40
CA GLY A 335 17.84 -31.63 -31.24
C GLY A 335 16.97 -31.78 -29.98
N PRO A 336 16.08 -32.78 -29.92
CA PRO A 336 15.18 -32.97 -28.79
C PRO A 336 15.94 -33.48 -27.55
N VAL A 337 16.01 -32.64 -26.51
CA VAL A 337 16.57 -33.03 -25.20
C VAL A 337 15.54 -33.87 -24.43
N GLY A 338 14.27 -33.46 -24.50
CA GLY A 338 13.16 -34.06 -23.76
C GLY A 338 12.98 -33.49 -22.35
N PRO A 339 12.00 -33.98 -21.57
CA PRO A 339 11.91 -33.70 -20.14
C PRO A 339 13.19 -34.10 -19.40
N CYS A 340 13.47 -33.47 -18.26
CA CYS A 340 14.73 -33.67 -17.53
C CYS A 340 15.02 -35.14 -17.24
N ILE A 341 14.06 -35.88 -16.70
CA ILE A 341 14.16 -37.32 -16.50
C ILE A 341 13.03 -38.01 -17.25
N THR A 342 13.33 -39.12 -17.93
CA THR A 342 12.32 -39.90 -18.67
C THR A 342 12.43 -41.42 -18.52
N SER A 343 13.55 -41.92 -18.01
CA SER A 343 13.81 -43.36 -17.91
C SER A 343 14.77 -43.72 -16.78
N VAL A 344 14.78 -45.00 -16.41
CA VAL A 344 15.52 -45.53 -15.27
C VAL A 344 16.11 -46.91 -15.55
N ILE A 345 17.29 -47.17 -15.00
CA ILE A 345 17.80 -48.53 -14.72
C ILE A 345 17.32 -48.91 -13.33
N ASP A 346 16.38 -49.84 -13.24
CA ASP A 346 15.65 -50.17 -12.01
C ASP A 346 16.23 -51.45 -11.40
N MET A 347 17.21 -51.30 -10.48
CA MET A 347 17.88 -52.43 -9.82
C MET A 347 17.28 -52.75 -8.44
N ARG A 348 16.03 -52.34 -8.22
CA ARG A 348 15.24 -52.64 -7.02
C ARG A 348 14.81 -54.11 -6.94
N ASN A 349 14.18 -54.49 -5.83
CA ASN A 349 13.77 -55.86 -5.51
C ASN A 349 14.93 -56.80 -5.18
N GLN A 350 16.02 -56.28 -4.61
CA GLN A 350 17.10 -57.09 -4.05
C GLN A 350 16.68 -57.75 -2.73
N ALA A 351 17.52 -58.64 -2.19
CA ALA A 351 17.24 -59.32 -0.92
C ALA A 351 17.10 -58.33 0.26
N SER A 352 17.81 -57.22 0.23
CA SER A 352 17.77 -56.14 1.22
C SER A 352 17.46 -54.80 0.53
N LEU A 353 16.67 -53.94 1.19
CA LEU A 353 16.47 -52.56 0.74
C LEU A 353 17.80 -51.79 0.67
N ALA A 354 18.77 -52.13 1.52
CA ALA A 354 20.09 -51.49 1.50
C ALA A 354 20.88 -51.73 0.20
N ASP A 355 20.48 -52.74 -0.61
CA ASP A 355 21.11 -53.04 -1.89
C ASP A 355 20.32 -52.48 -3.09
N ASP A 356 19.15 -51.88 -2.83
CA ASP A 356 18.29 -51.34 -3.87
C ASP A 356 18.84 -49.99 -4.37
N ILE A 357 19.05 -49.90 -5.69
CA ILE A 357 19.56 -48.71 -6.37
C ILE A 357 18.75 -48.48 -7.64
N ILE A 358 18.45 -47.22 -7.93
CA ILE A 358 17.97 -46.80 -9.25
C ILE A 358 18.91 -45.77 -9.87
N ILE A 359 19.06 -45.81 -11.20
CA ILE A 359 19.86 -44.84 -11.95
C ILE A 359 18.97 -44.20 -13.02
N GLU A 360 18.69 -42.92 -12.87
CA GLU A 360 17.89 -42.12 -13.79
C GLU A 360 18.80 -41.29 -14.70
N GLU A 361 18.36 -41.07 -15.94
CA GLU A 361 19.02 -40.15 -16.85
C GLU A 361 18.44 -38.74 -16.73
N GLY A 362 19.30 -37.71 -16.73
CA GLY A 362 18.93 -36.31 -16.50
C GLY A 362 19.31 -35.36 -17.65
N SER A 363 18.74 -34.15 -17.66
CA SER A 363 19.26 -33.01 -18.42
C SER A 363 19.67 -31.85 -17.51
N ILE A 364 20.66 -31.07 -17.95
CA ILE A 364 21.13 -29.87 -17.25
C ILE A 364 20.45 -28.65 -17.87
N PRO A 365 19.87 -27.72 -17.10
CA PRO A 365 19.15 -26.59 -17.66
C PRO A 365 20.09 -25.69 -18.46
N GLY A 366 19.60 -25.15 -19.58
CA GLY A 366 20.38 -24.32 -20.49
C GLY A 366 20.91 -23.03 -19.87
N ALA A 367 20.26 -22.55 -18.80
CA ALA A 367 20.73 -21.42 -17.99
C ALA A 367 22.14 -21.66 -17.39
N LEU A 368 22.50 -22.91 -17.08
CA LEU A 368 23.81 -23.26 -16.52
C LEU A 368 24.83 -23.65 -17.60
N ALA A 369 24.40 -23.83 -18.85
CA ALA A 369 25.25 -24.33 -19.94
C ALA A 369 26.59 -23.58 -20.10
N PRO A 370 26.67 -22.23 -20.01
CA PRO A 370 27.93 -21.51 -20.21
C PRO A 370 29.09 -21.91 -19.28
N LEU A 371 28.79 -22.45 -18.10
CA LEU A 371 29.80 -22.82 -17.09
C LEU A 371 30.31 -24.27 -17.26
N LEU A 372 29.53 -25.12 -17.93
CA LEU A 372 29.74 -26.57 -17.93
C LEU A 372 31.06 -27.04 -18.57
N PRO A 373 31.57 -26.46 -19.68
CA PRO A 373 32.80 -26.92 -20.30
C PRO A 373 33.99 -26.90 -19.32
N VAL A 374 34.12 -25.81 -18.56
CA VAL A 374 35.19 -25.64 -17.58
C VAL A 374 34.98 -26.53 -16.36
N VAL A 375 33.74 -26.59 -15.85
CA VAL A 375 33.40 -27.40 -14.67
C VAL A 375 33.66 -28.88 -14.92
N PHE A 376 33.18 -29.43 -16.04
CA PHE A 376 33.37 -30.85 -16.34
C PHE A 376 34.82 -31.21 -16.65
N GLN A 377 35.54 -30.36 -17.38
CA GLN A 377 36.96 -30.60 -17.63
C GLN A 377 37.77 -30.62 -16.32
N ALA A 378 37.50 -29.67 -15.41
CA ALA A 378 38.15 -29.63 -14.11
C ALA A 378 37.80 -30.86 -13.26
N ALA A 379 36.51 -31.24 -13.20
CA ALA A 379 36.05 -32.41 -12.46
C ALA A 379 36.66 -33.72 -13.00
N ALA A 380 36.71 -33.86 -14.32
CA ALA A 380 37.34 -35.00 -14.99
C ALA A 380 38.85 -35.08 -14.68
N ALA A 381 39.56 -33.95 -14.65
CA ALA A 381 40.98 -33.89 -14.34
C ALA A 381 41.30 -34.20 -12.87
N ILE A 382 40.42 -33.82 -11.93
CA ILE A 382 40.63 -33.98 -10.49
C ILE A 382 40.33 -35.42 -10.03
N GLY A 383 39.29 -36.05 -10.56
CA GLY A 383 38.80 -37.34 -10.05
C GLY A 383 38.07 -38.23 -11.07
N GLY A 384 38.15 -37.92 -12.37
CA GLY A 384 37.51 -38.71 -13.42
C GLY A 384 38.18 -40.06 -13.66
N GLN A 385 37.38 -41.10 -13.83
CA GLN A 385 37.85 -42.43 -14.21
C GLN A 385 37.53 -42.71 -15.69
N ASN A 386 38.54 -42.66 -16.55
CA ASN A 386 38.37 -42.94 -17.98
C ASN A 386 38.15 -44.44 -18.20
N THR A 387 36.95 -44.80 -18.69
CA THR A 387 36.56 -46.20 -18.93
C THR A 387 36.93 -46.70 -20.32
N ALA A 388 37.32 -45.79 -21.22
CA ALA A 388 37.73 -46.09 -22.59
C ALA A 388 39.01 -45.31 -22.97
N PRO A 389 40.16 -45.58 -22.32
CA PRO A 389 41.42 -44.87 -22.58
C PRO A 389 41.89 -44.97 -24.03
N GLN A 390 41.45 -45.99 -24.78
CA GLN A 390 41.68 -46.09 -26.22
C GLN A 390 41.11 -44.92 -27.03
N ASN A 391 40.11 -44.19 -26.50
CA ASN A 391 39.45 -43.06 -27.15
C ASN A 391 40.05 -41.69 -26.75
N ALA A 392 41.13 -41.65 -25.98
CA ALA A 392 41.68 -40.42 -25.37
C ALA A 392 41.98 -39.29 -26.38
N PHE A 393 42.44 -39.61 -27.58
CA PHE A 393 42.69 -38.59 -28.62
C PHE A 393 41.41 -37.92 -29.12
N ALA A 394 40.38 -38.71 -29.41
CA ALA A 394 39.07 -38.19 -29.82
C ALA A 394 38.39 -37.42 -28.68
N GLN A 395 38.54 -37.89 -27.45
CA GLN A 395 38.09 -37.19 -26.25
C GLN A 395 38.75 -35.82 -26.12
N GLY A 396 40.08 -35.73 -26.28
CA GLY A 396 40.81 -34.45 -26.21
C GLY A 396 40.42 -33.45 -27.31
N LEU A 397 40.13 -33.93 -28.53
CA LEU A 397 39.60 -33.07 -29.60
C LEU A 397 38.23 -32.48 -29.23
N ARG A 398 37.33 -33.30 -28.67
CA ARG A 398 36.00 -32.85 -28.24
C ARG A 398 36.08 -31.89 -27.04
N GLU A 399 37.04 -32.04 -26.13
CA GLU A 399 37.24 -31.07 -25.05
C GLU A 399 37.66 -29.69 -25.58
N ALA A 400 38.62 -29.67 -26.52
CA ALA A 400 39.02 -28.43 -27.18
C ALA A 400 37.86 -27.80 -27.94
N GLU A 401 37.02 -28.61 -28.60
CA GLU A 401 35.81 -28.14 -29.27
C GLU A 401 34.81 -27.48 -28.31
N SER A 402 34.53 -28.08 -27.14
CA SER A 402 33.65 -27.47 -26.13
C SER A 402 34.19 -26.14 -25.59
N LEU A 403 35.51 -26.01 -25.41
CA LEU A 403 36.12 -24.77 -24.94
C LEU A 403 36.09 -23.66 -26.02
N LEU A 404 36.21 -24.03 -27.30
CA LEU A 404 36.28 -23.08 -28.42
C LEU A 404 34.89 -22.66 -28.94
N LEU A 405 34.00 -23.64 -29.12
CA LEU A 405 32.68 -23.43 -29.73
C LEU A 405 31.55 -23.33 -28.69
N GLY A 406 31.86 -23.62 -27.42
CA GLY A 406 30.93 -23.52 -26.31
C GLY A 406 30.22 -24.85 -25.95
N PRO A 407 29.28 -24.80 -24.99
CA PRO A 407 28.72 -25.99 -24.33
C PRO A 407 27.84 -26.88 -25.23
N TYR A 408 27.34 -26.36 -26.34
CA TYR A 408 26.51 -27.12 -27.28
C TYR A 408 27.32 -27.81 -28.38
N HIS A 409 28.64 -27.99 -28.14
CA HIS A 409 29.58 -28.68 -29.02
C HIS A 409 30.53 -29.56 -28.20
N GLY A 410 31.20 -30.51 -28.86
CA GLY A 410 32.28 -31.29 -28.25
C GLY A 410 31.87 -32.13 -27.02
N ALA A 411 32.77 -32.23 -26.05
CA ALA A 411 32.67 -33.12 -24.90
C ALA A 411 31.41 -32.89 -24.04
N THR A 412 30.95 -31.64 -23.93
CA THR A 412 29.79 -31.28 -23.10
C THR A 412 28.49 -31.87 -23.66
N MET A 413 28.31 -31.89 -24.99
CA MET A 413 27.16 -32.55 -25.65
C MET A 413 27.21 -34.08 -25.58
N HIS A 414 28.38 -34.62 -25.26
CA HIS A 414 28.64 -36.04 -25.04
C HIS A 414 28.61 -36.39 -23.55
N THR A 415 27.90 -35.61 -22.72
CA THR A 415 27.81 -35.82 -21.27
C THR A 415 26.45 -36.34 -20.84
N GLN A 416 26.44 -37.49 -20.16
CA GLN A 416 25.24 -38.09 -19.55
C GLN A 416 25.14 -37.62 -18.10
N THR A 417 23.98 -37.09 -17.71
CA THR A 417 23.70 -36.85 -16.29
C THR A 417 23.01 -38.08 -15.71
N TYR A 418 23.46 -38.51 -14.54
CA TYR A 418 22.88 -39.60 -13.77
C TYR A 418 22.41 -39.08 -12.41
N LEU A 419 21.14 -39.32 -12.09
CA LEU A 419 20.61 -39.16 -10.74
C LEU A 419 20.39 -40.55 -10.15
N VAL A 420 21.08 -40.85 -9.05
CA VAL A 420 21.06 -42.15 -8.39
C VAL A 420 20.36 -42.01 -7.05
N MET A 421 19.51 -42.99 -6.71
CA MET A 421 18.82 -43.06 -5.42
C MET A 421 18.94 -44.47 -4.85
N GLY A 422 18.91 -44.58 -3.52
CA GLY A 422 18.99 -45.84 -2.78
C GLY A 422 18.66 -45.64 -1.30
N HIS A 423 19.12 -46.56 -0.44
CA HIS A 423 18.82 -46.52 0.99
C HIS A 423 20.06 -46.31 1.87
N GLU A 424 20.03 -45.25 2.67
CA GLU A 424 21.10 -44.83 3.58
C GLU A 424 20.68 -45.01 5.05
N ALA A 425 21.57 -44.69 6.01
CA ALA A 425 21.29 -44.91 7.43
C ALA A 425 20.15 -44.03 8.00
N ASN A 426 19.90 -42.84 7.43
CA ASN A 426 18.95 -41.83 7.93
C ASN A 426 19.33 -41.29 9.33
N SER A 427 20.62 -41.06 9.57
CA SER A 427 21.15 -40.62 10.87
C SER A 427 21.39 -39.12 10.99
N GLY A 428 21.06 -38.34 9.96
CA GLY A 428 21.25 -36.89 9.98
C GLY A 428 20.42 -36.22 11.08
N THR A 429 20.97 -35.14 11.65
CA THR A 429 20.28 -34.32 12.65
C THR A 429 20.25 -32.86 12.22
N MET A 430 19.08 -32.24 12.34
CA MET A 430 18.84 -30.82 12.11
C MET A 430 18.73 -30.09 13.45
N LYS A 431 19.42 -28.95 13.58
CA LYS A 431 19.40 -28.09 14.77
C LYS A 431 19.44 -26.62 14.38
N LEU A 432 18.99 -25.75 15.28
CA LEU A 432 19.17 -24.32 15.14
C LEU A 432 20.52 -23.90 15.73
N GLU A 433 21.28 -23.13 14.97
CA GLU A 433 22.49 -22.44 15.42
C GLU A 433 22.38 -20.97 15.03
N SER A 434 22.31 -20.08 16.02
CA SER A 434 22.12 -18.63 15.78
C SER A 434 20.92 -18.32 14.87
N ASP A 435 19.78 -18.96 15.12
CA ASP A 435 18.53 -18.84 14.34
C ASP A 435 18.63 -19.33 12.87
N GLN A 436 19.66 -20.10 12.53
CA GLN A 436 19.83 -20.76 11.23
C GLN A 436 19.74 -22.28 11.38
N LEU A 437 19.04 -22.95 10.47
CA LEU A 437 19.00 -24.40 10.44
C LEU A 437 20.34 -24.97 9.94
N ARG A 438 20.89 -25.95 10.65
CA ARG A 438 22.10 -26.69 10.30
C ARG A 438 21.86 -28.18 10.31
N ILE A 439 22.47 -28.86 9.35
CA ILE A 439 22.43 -30.32 9.23
C ILE A 439 23.79 -30.88 9.64
N ASP A 440 23.76 -31.79 10.60
CA ASP A 440 24.92 -32.55 11.07
C ASP A 440 24.74 -34.03 10.67
N TRP A 441 25.63 -34.51 9.80
CA TRP A 441 25.68 -35.91 9.37
C TRP A 441 27.12 -36.30 8.99
N PRO A 442 27.97 -36.54 10.00
CA PRO A 442 29.39 -36.74 9.76
C PRO A 442 29.67 -37.92 8.83
N LYS A 443 30.45 -37.68 7.77
CA LYS A 443 30.93 -38.73 6.84
C LYS A 443 29.84 -39.48 6.07
N VAL A 444 28.68 -38.86 5.82
CA VAL A 444 27.60 -39.50 5.05
C VAL A 444 28.07 -40.05 3.70
N GLY A 445 28.95 -39.32 2.99
CA GLY A 445 29.49 -39.76 1.69
C GLY A 445 30.41 -40.98 1.75
N MET A 446 30.78 -41.46 2.95
CA MET A 446 31.54 -42.69 3.17
C MET A 446 30.65 -43.89 3.53
N GLU A 447 29.31 -43.73 3.55
CA GLU A 447 28.43 -44.87 3.78
C GLU A 447 28.53 -45.89 2.62
N PRO A 448 28.44 -47.21 2.89
CA PRO A 448 28.70 -48.25 1.88
C PRO A 448 27.83 -48.14 0.61
N ILE A 449 26.62 -47.60 0.75
CA ILE A 449 25.69 -47.42 -0.37
C ILE A 449 26.25 -46.46 -1.43
N PHE A 450 26.91 -45.36 -1.03
CA PHE A 450 27.46 -44.39 -1.97
C PHE A 450 28.70 -44.92 -2.69
N GLU A 451 29.51 -45.75 -2.03
CA GLU A 451 30.62 -46.45 -2.69
C GLU A 451 30.10 -47.41 -3.78
N GLU A 452 29.05 -48.17 -3.46
CA GLU A 452 28.39 -49.08 -4.41
C GLU A 452 27.75 -48.32 -5.57
N MET A 453 27.03 -47.22 -5.31
CA MET A 453 26.45 -46.36 -6.35
C MET A 453 27.54 -45.82 -7.30
N ASN A 454 28.65 -45.34 -6.76
CA ASN A 454 29.78 -44.87 -7.57
C ASN A 454 30.37 -45.98 -8.45
N ARG A 455 30.51 -47.20 -7.92
CA ARG A 455 30.97 -48.36 -8.69
C ARG A 455 29.99 -48.70 -9.82
N ARG A 456 28.69 -48.57 -9.59
CA ARG A 456 27.65 -48.75 -10.62
C ARG A 456 27.76 -47.68 -11.69
N LEU A 457 27.94 -46.41 -11.35
CA LEU A 457 28.12 -45.33 -12.33
C LEU A 457 29.33 -45.51 -13.24
N VAL A 458 30.44 -46.04 -12.71
CA VAL A 458 31.60 -46.42 -13.55
C VAL A 458 31.19 -47.47 -14.59
N SER A 459 30.42 -48.48 -14.17
CA SER A 459 29.92 -49.53 -15.07
C SER A 459 28.92 -48.99 -16.10
N THR A 460 28.01 -48.11 -15.67
CA THR A 460 27.04 -47.42 -16.53
C THR A 460 27.73 -46.55 -17.59
N THR A 461 28.77 -45.83 -17.20
CA THR A 461 29.58 -44.98 -18.09
C THR A 461 30.47 -45.79 -19.03
N ALA A 462 31.00 -46.93 -18.57
CA ALA A 462 31.79 -47.84 -19.40
C ALA A 462 31.02 -48.34 -20.63
N ALA A 463 29.72 -48.58 -20.49
CA ALA A 463 28.86 -48.96 -21.61
C ALA A 463 28.75 -47.87 -22.71
N LEU A 464 29.02 -46.62 -22.36
CA LEU A 464 29.04 -45.46 -23.25
C LEU A 464 30.45 -45.00 -23.62
N GLU A 465 31.49 -45.70 -23.14
CA GLU A 465 32.90 -45.41 -23.39
C GLU A 465 33.32 -43.99 -22.97
N GLY A 466 32.77 -43.51 -21.85
CA GLY A 466 33.03 -42.17 -21.32
C GLY A 466 34.03 -42.11 -20.16
N ILE A 467 34.14 -40.93 -19.57
CA ILE A 467 34.87 -40.66 -18.34
C ILE A 467 33.84 -40.58 -17.21
N SER A 468 33.90 -41.53 -16.27
CA SER A 468 33.01 -41.49 -15.10
C SER A 468 33.49 -40.38 -14.18
N VAL A 469 32.68 -39.33 -14.05
CA VAL A 469 32.92 -38.20 -13.17
C VAL A 469 31.95 -38.35 -12.00
N LYS A 470 32.53 -38.52 -10.82
CA LYS A 470 31.79 -38.49 -9.56
C LYS A 470 31.25 -37.07 -9.33
N ASP A 471 30.33 -36.89 -8.37
CA ASP A 471 29.84 -35.56 -8.03
C ASP A 471 31.02 -34.56 -7.91
N PRO A 472 31.02 -33.41 -8.62
CA PRO A 472 32.11 -32.44 -8.60
C PRO A 472 32.48 -31.92 -7.19
N ILE A 473 31.57 -32.03 -6.22
CA ILE A 473 31.78 -31.66 -4.80
C ILE A 473 32.34 -32.86 -3.99
N TRP A 474 32.28 -34.08 -4.53
CA TRP A 474 32.78 -35.32 -3.94
C TRP A 474 34.23 -35.58 -4.36
N SER A 475 35.18 -34.99 -3.61
CA SER A 475 36.62 -35.25 -3.76
C SER A 475 37.27 -35.63 -2.43
N PRO A 476 38.19 -36.62 -2.42
CA PRO A 476 38.90 -37.06 -1.21
C PRO A 476 39.69 -35.94 -0.50
N LYS A 477 39.97 -34.83 -1.21
CA LYS A 477 40.69 -33.66 -0.67
C LYS A 477 39.76 -32.66 0.03
N ILE A 478 38.44 -32.79 -0.12
CA ILE A 478 37.42 -31.87 0.43
C ILE A 478 36.31 -32.59 1.21
N GLY A 479 36.52 -33.87 1.54
CA GLY A 479 35.69 -34.60 2.51
C GLY A 479 34.49 -35.36 1.94
N ASP A 480 34.48 -35.69 0.64
CA ASP A 480 33.47 -36.59 0.06
C ASP A 480 32.02 -36.13 0.33
N LYS A 481 31.76 -34.83 0.11
CA LYS A 481 30.46 -34.19 0.37
C LYS A 481 29.39 -34.61 -0.64
N LEU A 482 28.14 -34.72 -0.19
CA LEU A 482 26.98 -35.06 -1.03
C LEU A 482 26.08 -33.84 -1.27
N ILE A 483 25.27 -33.89 -2.33
CA ILE A 483 24.13 -32.98 -2.52
C ILE A 483 22.84 -33.79 -2.66
N THR A 484 21.80 -33.38 -1.95
CA THR A 484 20.46 -33.97 -2.07
C THR A 484 19.47 -32.93 -2.58
N VAL A 485 18.55 -33.40 -3.43
CA VAL A 485 17.36 -32.65 -3.89
C VAL A 485 16.07 -33.26 -3.30
N HIS A 486 16.22 -34.34 -2.53
CA HIS A 486 15.14 -35.08 -1.89
C HIS A 486 15.34 -35.14 -0.36
N PRO A 487 15.44 -34.00 0.35
CA PRO A 487 15.53 -34.01 1.81
C PRO A 487 14.25 -34.61 2.42
N LEU A 488 14.39 -35.53 3.36
CA LEU A 488 13.30 -36.17 4.10
C LEU A 488 13.61 -36.19 5.62
N GLY A 489 12.58 -36.35 6.45
CA GLY A 489 12.74 -36.52 7.91
C GLY A 489 12.87 -35.21 8.72
N GLY A 490 13.12 -35.33 10.02
CA GLY A 490 13.14 -34.20 10.97
C GLY A 490 11.85 -34.01 11.77
N CYS A 491 10.69 -34.27 11.18
CA CYS A 491 9.38 -34.30 11.86
C CYS A 491 8.73 -35.69 11.76
N MET A 492 9.54 -36.74 11.87
CA MET A 492 9.16 -38.12 11.54
C MET A 492 7.83 -38.57 12.17
N MET A 493 7.02 -39.27 11.38
CA MET A 493 5.86 -40.00 11.90
C MET A 493 6.31 -41.12 12.84
N ALA A 494 5.55 -41.34 13.92
CA ALA A 494 5.72 -42.51 14.77
C ALA A 494 4.44 -42.89 15.52
N ASP A 495 4.49 -44.02 16.24
CA ASP A 495 3.41 -44.46 17.13
C ASP A 495 3.36 -43.64 18.45
N SER A 496 4.48 -43.01 18.86
CA SER A 496 4.56 -42.18 20.08
C SER A 496 5.65 -41.11 20.02
N ALA A 497 5.62 -40.18 20.97
CA ALA A 497 6.54 -39.04 21.04
C ALA A 497 8.01 -39.43 21.30
N GLU A 498 8.28 -40.60 21.85
CA GLU A 498 9.64 -41.12 22.08
C GLU A 498 10.36 -41.50 20.80
N SER A 499 9.61 -41.77 19.72
CA SER A 499 10.16 -42.30 18.46
C SER A 499 9.87 -41.41 17.25
N GLY A 500 9.06 -40.35 17.40
CA GLY A 500 8.80 -39.38 16.34
C GLY A 500 8.22 -38.06 16.86
N VAL A 501 7.91 -37.17 15.91
CA VAL A 501 7.41 -35.81 16.17
C VAL A 501 5.92 -35.69 15.92
N VAL A 502 5.41 -36.48 14.98
CA VAL A 502 3.99 -36.49 14.62
C VAL A 502 3.41 -37.90 14.71
N ASP A 503 2.11 -37.97 14.99
CA ASP A 503 1.38 -39.24 14.93
C ASP A 503 1.18 -39.72 13.49
N HIS A 504 0.53 -40.88 13.33
CA HIS A 504 0.26 -41.43 12.00
C HIS A 504 -0.62 -40.54 11.11
N LYS A 505 -1.27 -39.49 11.64
CA LYS A 505 -2.14 -38.55 10.90
C LYS A 505 -1.41 -37.24 10.58
N GLY A 506 -0.16 -37.10 10.99
CA GLY A 506 0.61 -35.87 10.88
C GLY A 506 0.37 -34.88 12.02
N THR A 507 -0.36 -35.25 13.09
CA THR A 507 -0.60 -34.35 14.24
C THR A 507 0.63 -34.30 15.13
N VAL A 508 1.08 -33.10 15.52
CA VAL A 508 2.30 -32.93 16.34
C VAL A 508 2.09 -33.44 17.76
N PHE A 509 3.00 -34.25 18.28
CA PHE A 509 2.98 -34.70 19.67
C PHE A 509 3.20 -33.53 20.65
N ALA A 510 2.40 -33.47 21.71
CA ALA A 510 2.38 -32.38 22.68
C ALA A 510 3.27 -32.62 23.91
N SER A 511 4.16 -33.62 23.85
CA SER A 511 5.12 -33.90 24.92
C SER A 511 6.29 -34.71 24.40
N THR A 512 7.22 -35.06 25.28
CA THR A 512 8.37 -35.93 24.98
C THR A 512 8.06 -37.42 25.15
N THR A 513 6.89 -37.79 25.67
CA THR A 513 6.53 -39.20 25.94
C THR A 513 5.05 -39.50 25.66
N GLY A 514 4.71 -40.75 25.33
CA GLY A 514 3.33 -41.16 25.08
C GLY A 514 2.75 -40.59 23.77
N THR A 515 1.42 -40.50 23.71
CA THR A 515 0.67 -40.28 22.44
C THR A 515 -0.20 -39.02 22.45
N ALA A 516 -0.02 -38.12 23.43
CA ALA A 516 -0.77 -36.87 23.48
C ALA A 516 -0.32 -35.94 22.33
N VAL A 517 -1.28 -35.28 21.69
CA VAL A 517 -1.04 -34.42 20.51
C VAL A 517 -1.56 -33.00 20.72
N HIS A 518 -0.96 -32.06 20.00
CA HIS A 518 -1.40 -30.67 19.91
C HIS A 518 -2.61 -30.59 18.99
N GLU A 519 -3.79 -30.43 19.56
CA GLU A 519 -5.02 -30.36 18.75
C GLU A 519 -4.93 -29.20 17.74
N GLY A 520 -5.09 -29.50 16.45
CA GLY A 520 -5.08 -28.48 15.41
C GLY A 520 -3.69 -28.13 14.87
N LEU A 521 -2.59 -28.75 15.33
CA LEU A 521 -1.26 -28.56 14.74
C LEU A 521 -0.80 -29.81 13.99
N TYR A 522 -0.59 -29.67 12.68
CA TYR A 522 -0.24 -30.76 11.77
C TYR A 522 1.05 -30.46 11.00
N VAL A 523 1.75 -31.51 10.56
CA VAL A 523 2.82 -31.47 9.57
C VAL A 523 2.47 -32.42 8.43
N CYS A 524 2.51 -31.96 7.19
CA CYS A 524 2.00 -32.71 6.02
C CYS A 524 2.95 -32.70 4.81
N ASP A 525 4.27 -32.58 5.02
CA ASP A 525 5.28 -32.55 3.96
C ASP A 525 6.34 -33.66 4.12
N GLY A 526 7.46 -33.56 3.38
CA GLY A 526 8.56 -34.54 3.42
C GLY A 526 9.23 -34.74 4.78
N SER A 527 9.07 -33.80 5.72
CA SER A 527 9.65 -33.92 7.07
C SER A 527 9.08 -35.09 7.87
N ILE A 528 7.86 -35.54 7.54
CA ILE A 528 7.17 -36.60 8.29
C ILE A 528 7.62 -38.01 7.88
N ILE A 529 8.41 -38.14 6.81
CA ILE A 529 8.87 -39.43 6.31
C ILE A 529 10.05 -39.92 7.16
N PRO A 530 9.96 -41.10 7.82
CA PRO A 530 10.96 -41.55 8.78
C PRO A 530 12.19 -42.23 8.17
N VAL A 531 12.14 -42.61 6.89
CA VAL A 531 13.17 -43.42 6.21
C VAL A 531 13.32 -42.98 4.75
N SER A 532 14.50 -43.20 4.16
CA SER A 532 14.71 -43.03 2.72
C SER A 532 13.75 -43.93 1.92
N LEU A 533 13.22 -43.39 0.83
CA LEU A 533 12.27 -44.08 -0.04
C LEU A 533 12.96 -44.83 -1.19
N GLY A 534 14.22 -44.49 -1.52
CA GLY A 534 14.96 -45.07 -2.63
C GLY A 534 14.41 -44.72 -4.01
N VAL A 535 13.47 -43.79 -4.08
CA VAL A 535 12.82 -43.26 -5.29
C VAL A 535 12.47 -41.79 -5.10
N ASN A 536 12.15 -41.06 -6.17
CA ASN A 536 11.77 -39.65 -6.08
C ASN A 536 10.55 -39.48 -5.16
N PRO A 537 10.61 -38.62 -4.13
CA PRO A 537 9.67 -38.66 -3.02
C PRO A 537 8.33 -37.98 -3.29
N LEU A 538 8.20 -37.22 -4.39
CA LEU A 538 7.05 -36.32 -4.60
C LEU A 538 5.71 -37.04 -4.53
N LEU A 539 5.62 -38.25 -5.07
CA LEU A 539 4.38 -39.00 -5.15
C LEU A 539 3.99 -39.56 -3.77
N THR A 540 4.96 -40.06 -3.00
CA THR A 540 4.76 -40.52 -1.63
C THR A 540 4.38 -39.36 -0.69
N ILE A 541 5.05 -38.20 -0.80
CA ILE A 541 4.68 -36.98 -0.07
C ILE A 541 3.23 -36.60 -0.39
N SER A 542 2.86 -36.61 -1.67
CA SER A 542 1.49 -36.29 -2.09
C SER A 542 0.46 -37.28 -1.54
N ALA A 543 0.77 -38.57 -1.54
CA ALA A 543 -0.11 -39.62 -1.01
C ALA A 543 -0.30 -39.51 0.50
N LEU A 544 0.77 -39.20 1.25
CA LEU A 544 0.70 -38.95 2.69
C LEU A 544 -0.11 -37.69 3.00
N ALA A 545 0.07 -36.60 2.25
CA ALA A 545 -0.70 -35.38 2.43
C ALA A 545 -2.21 -35.59 2.18
N GLU A 546 -2.58 -36.29 1.10
CA GLU A 546 -3.98 -36.68 0.86
C GLU A 546 -4.52 -37.53 2.02
N ARG A 547 -3.73 -38.47 2.53
CA ARG A 547 -4.11 -39.29 3.68
C ARG A 547 -4.29 -38.45 4.95
N CYS A 548 -3.41 -37.49 5.23
CA CYS A 548 -3.56 -36.57 6.36
C CYS A 548 -4.84 -35.75 6.22
N ALA A 549 -5.15 -35.23 5.02
CA ALA A 549 -6.40 -34.50 4.76
C ALA A 549 -7.64 -35.37 5.00
N ILE A 550 -7.64 -36.63 4.57
CA ILE A 550 -8.73 -37.60 4.81
C ILE A 550 -8.95 -37.80 6.32
N HIS A 551 -7.87 -37.99 7.08
CA HIS A 551 -7.98 -38.20 8.53
C HIS A 551 -8.44 -36.94 9.26
N LEU A 552 -7.89 -35.77 8.92
CA LEU A 552 -8.30 -34.49 9.48
C LEU A 552 -9.80 -34.24 9.22
N ALA A 553 -10.24 -34.44 7.98
CA ALA A 553 -11.64 -34.28 7.62
C ALA A 553 -12.54 -35.24 8.39
N ARG A 554 -12.16 -36.52 8.50
CA ARG A 554 -12.91 -37.51 9.27
C ARG A 554 -13.00 -37.13 10.76
N ASP A 555 -11.89 -36.75 11.37
CA ASP A 555 -11.82 -36.44 12.80
C ASP A 555 -12.64 -35.18 13.15
N ARG A 556 -12.82 -34.26 12.19
CA ARG A 556 -13.59 -33.02 12.36
C ARG A 556 -14.99 -33.05 11.73
N GLY A 557 -15.44 -34.20 11.21
CA GLY A 557 -16.75 -34.33 10.57
C GLY A 557 -16.93 -33.49 9.30
N LEU A 558 -15.84 -33.20 8.59
CA LEU A 558 -15.83 -32.44 7.35
C LEU A 558 -16.03 -33.34 6.13
N HIS A 559 -16.67 -32.83 5.08
CA HIS A 559 -16.84 -33.52 3.82
C HIS A 559 -16.01 -32.86 2.72
N ILE A 560 -15.03 -33.59 2.17
CA ILE A 560 -14.25 -33.14 1.01
C ILE A 560 -14.97 -33.62 -0.25
N ASP A 561 -15.56 -32.70 -1.01
CA ASP A 561 -16.14 -33.03 -2.31
C ASP A 561 -15.05 -33.04 -3.39
N TYR A 562 -14.66 -34.22 -3.87
CA TYR A 562 -13.68 -34.42 -4.95
C TYR A 562 -14.29 -34.33 -6.36
N SER A 563 -15.61 -34.14 -6.47
CA SER A 563 -16.35 -34.00 -7.72
C SER A 563 -16.65 -32.56 -8.08
N ASP A 564 -16.72 -31.68 -7.07
CA ASP A 564 -16.91 -30.24 -7.26
C ASP A 564 -15.80 -29.67 -8.15
N LYS A 565 -16.20 -28.91 -9.17
CA LYS A 565 -15.25 -28.20 -10.05
C LYS A 565 -14.99 -26.78 -9.57
N GLY A 566 -15.69 -26.32 -8.54
CA GLY A 566 -15.67 -24.97 -8.01
C GLY A 566 -16.38 -23.98 -8.95
N PRO A 567 -16.68 -22.76 -8.47
CA PRO A 567 -17.18 -21.69 -9.31
C PRO A 567 -16.15 -21.29 -10.39
N ILE A 568 -16.62 -20.72 -11.50
CA ILE A 568 -15.71 -20.09 -12.47
C ILE A 568 -14.99 -18.96 -11.74
N ALA A 569 -13.66 -18.91 -11.84
CA ALA A 569 -12.87 -17.86 -11.22
C ALA A 569 -13.38 -16.49 -11.70
N PRO A 570 -13.52 -15.49 -10.80
CA PRO A 570 -13.87 -14.13 -11.22
C PRO A 570 -12.85 -13.61 -12.23
N GLU A 571 -13.27 -12.71 -13.13
CA GLU A 571 -12.35 -12.13 -14.10
C GLU A 571 -11.17 -11.45 -13.38
N PRO A 572 -9.94 -11.62 -13.91
CA PRO A 572 -8.75 -11.04 -13.29
C PRO A 572 -8.87 -9.52 -13.17
N ARG A 573 -8.55 -9.01 -11.97
CA ARG A 573 -8.46 -7.57 -11.74
C ARG A 573 -7.28 -7.04 -12.55
N ALA A 574 -7.50 -6.04 -13.39
CA ALA A 574 -6.43 -5.41 -14.15
C ALA A 574 -5.41 -4.80 -13.18
N GLN A 575 -4.21 -5.37 -13.12
CA GLN A 575 -3.12 -4.84 -12.30
C GLN A 575 -2.58 -3.55 -12.94
N ARG A 576 -2.53 -2.48 -12.15
CA ARG A 576 -1.96 -1.19 -12.53
C ARG A 576 -0.67 -0.97 -11.75
N PRO A 577 0.29 -0.19 -12.29
CA PRO A 577 1.46 0.21 -11.53
C PRO A 577 1.05 0.90 -10.23
N GLY A 578 1.44 0.29 -9.12
CA GLY A 578 1.22 0.80 -7.77
C GLY A 578 2.51 1.33 -7.18
N ILE A 579 2.44 1.80 -5.93
CA ILE A 579 3.62 2.21 -5.18
C ILE A 579 3.56 1.68 -3.75
N ARG A 580 4.71 1.27 -3.23
CA ARG A 580 4.86 0.76 -1.88
C ARG A 580 6.09 1.36 -1.23
N PHE A 581 6.01 1.63 0.07
CA PHE A 581 7.15 2.01 0.90
C PHE A 581 6.89 1.63 2.35
N THR A 582 7.95 1.45 3.13
CA THR A 582 7.88 1.17 4.57
C THR A 582 8.45 2.35 5.35
N GLU A 583 7.71 2.80 6.35
CA GLU A 583 8.11 3.88 7.23
C GLU A 583 8.03 3.48 8.71
N THR A 584 8.81 4.17 9.54
CA THR A 584 8.70 4.08 10.99
C THR A 584 8.57 5.46 11.60
N MET A 585 7.70 5.57 12.61
CA MET A 585 7.58 6.77 13.42
C MET A 585 7.63 6.40 14.90
N LYS A 586 8.27 7.25 15.69
CA LYS A 586 8.57 7.04 17.12
C LYS A 586 8.20 8.29 17.91
N GLY A 587 7.65 8.13 19.10
CA GLY A 587 7.32 9.25 19.97
C GLY A 587 6.68 8.78 21.26
N TYR A 588 5.79 9.62 21.79
CA TYR A 588 5.20 9.41 23.10
C TYR A 588 3.69 9.67 23.06
N PHE A 589 2.98 8.91 23.89
CA PHE A 589 1.53 8.91 24.00
C PHE A 589 1.13 8.96 25.47
N SER A 590 0.09 9.72 25.81
CA SER A 590 -0.48 9.74 27.16
C SER A 590 -1.99 9.51 27.14
N LYS A 591 -2.50 8.90 28.22
CA LYS A 591 -3.94 8.67 28.43
C LYS A 591 -4.69 9.94 28.86
N ALA A 592 -4.02 11.07 28.99
CA ALA A 592 -4.60 12.37 29.30
C ALA A 592 -5.34 13.00 28.10
N VAL A 593 -6.55 12.49 27.79
CA VAL A 593 -7.32 12.79 26.57
C VAL A 593 -7.70 14.27 26.40
N ASP A 594 -7.90 14.99 27.51
CA ASP A 594 -8.32 16.41 27.52
C ASP A 594 -7.20 17.40 27.18
N SER A 595 -5.95 16.94 27.10
CA SER A 595 -4.80 17.78 26.75
C SER A 595 -4.70 18.01 25.23
N ASP A 596 -4.03 19.09 24.83
CA ASP A 596 -3.48 19.24 23.48
C ASP A 596 -2.41 18.17 23.20
N PHE A 597 -2.02 18.00 21.94
CA PHE A 597 -1.13 16.91 21.53
C PHE A 597 0.28 17.07 22.10
N GLU A 598 0.79 18.30 22.18
CA GLU A 598 2.11 18.65 22.68
C GLU A 598 2.21 18.35 24.18
N THR A 599 1.21 18.78 24.94
CA THR A 599 1.08 18.46 26.37
C THR A 599 0.96 16.96 26.59
N ALA A 600 0.13 16.26 25.80
CA ALA A 600 -0.02 14.81 25.91
C ALA A 600 1.29 14.06 25.59
N ALA A 601 2.04 14.48 24.58
CA ALA A 601 3.33 13.89 24.24
C ALA A 601 4.38 14.15 25.34
N ALA A 602 4.41 15.36 25.91
CA ALA A 602 5.30 15.71 27.01
C ALA A 602 5.00 14.89 28.28
N LEU A 603 3.72 14.69 28.61
CA LEU A 603 3.29 13.81 29.70
C LEU A 603 3.65 12.35 29.41
N GLY A 604 3.37 11.85 28.20
CA GLY A 604 3.72 10.49 27.81
C GLY A 604 5.22 10.20 27.94
N LYS A 605 6.07 11.20 27.68
CA LYS A 605 7.51 11.13 27.91
C LYS A 605 7.89 11.07 29.39
N GLN A 606 7.18 11.80 30.26
CA GLN A 606 7.38 11.72 31.70
C GLN A 606 6.89 10.38 32.28
N GLU A 607 5.87 9.79 31.67
CA GLU A 607 5.28 8.49 32.02
C GLU A 607 6.05 7.29 31.45
N ASP A 608 7.10 7.52 30.65
CA ASP A 608 7.82 6.50 29.87
C ASP A 608 6.89 5.66 28.96
N SER A 609 5.84 6.31 28.45
CA SER A 609 4.83 5.73 27.58
C SER A 609 5.22 5.96 26.11
N SER A 610 6.20 5.17 25.66
CA SER A 610 6.68 5.20 24.28
C SER A 610 5.67 4.62 23.30
N PHE A 611 5.72 5.11 22.06
CA PHE A 611 4.88 4.65 20.98
C PHE A 611 5.68 4.62 19.68
N LYS A 612 5.72 3.47 19.01
CA LYS A 612 6.45 3.27 17.76
C LYS A 612 5.59 2.46 16.81
N PHE A 613 5.57 2.82 15.53
CA PHE A 613 5.07 1.91 14.50
C PHE A 613 6.10 1.66 13.41
N ILE A 614 5.92 0.55 12.72
CA ILE A 614 6.54 0.24 11.43
C ILE A 614 5.40 -0.16 10.50
N LEU A 615 5.17 0.65 9.46
CA LEU A 615 4.07 0.49 8.53
C LEU A 615 4.60 0.38 7.11
N THR A 616 4.16 -0.64 6.39
CA THR A 616 4.27 -0.70 4.93
C THR A 616 2.97 -0.15 4.35
N ILE A 617 3.09 0.90 3.54
CA ILE A 617 1.98 1.56 2.84
C ILE A 617 2.01 1.06 1.39
N VAL A 618 0.85 0.65 0.89
CA VAL A 618 0.68 0.11 -0.47
C VAL A 618 -0.47 0.83 -1.17
N SER A 619 -0.18 1.45 -2.30
CA SER A 619 -1.18 1.92 -3.25
C SER A 619 -1.15 1.03 -4.48
N GLU A 620 -2.28 0.43 -4.83
CA GLU A 620 -2.41 -0.43 -6.02
C GLU A 620 -2.44 0.38 -7.34
N ASP A 621 -2.66 1.69 -7.26
CA ASP A 621 -2.79 2.57 -8.42
C ASP A 621 -2.19 3.95 -8.09
N VAL A 622 -0.96 4.16 -8.56
CA VAL A 622 -0.24 5.43 -8.35
C VAL A 622 -0.97 6.62 -9.00
N ASP A 623 -1.71 6.39 -10.09
CA ASP A 623 -2.43 7.46 -10.79
C ASP A 623 -3.65 7.89 -9.98
N ALA A 624 -4.39 6.92 -9.43
CA ALA A 624 -5.47 7.21 -8.50
C ALA A 624 -4.95 7.95 -7.26
N MET A 625 -3.80 7.53 -6.71
CA MET A 625 -3.16 8.17 -5.55
C MET A 625 -2.83 9.65 -5.81
N ILE A 626 -2.33 9.97 -7.00
CA ILE A 626 -1.91 11.33 -7.36
C ILE A 626 -3.10 12.21 -7.76
N THR A 627 -4.12 11.65 -8.41
CA THR A 627 -5.19 12.45 -9.05
C THR A 627 -6.49 12.53 -8.26
N LYS A 628 -6.76 11.57 -7.35
CA LYS A 628 -8.00 11.54 -6.58
C LYS A 628 -7.76 12.05 -5.15
N PRO A 629 -8.43 13.13 -4.72
CA PRO A 629 -8.28 13.65 -3.36
C PRO A 629 -8.61 12.63 -2.26
N GLU A 630 -9.57 11.74 -2.50
CA GLU A 630 -10.01 10.72 -1.53
C GLU A 630 -9.39 9.33 -1.80
N HIS A 631 -8.24 9.26 -2.44
CA HIS A 631 -7.56 7.97 -2.64
C HIS A 631 -7.24 7.31 -1.29
N ALA A 632 -7.33 6.00 -1.20
CA ALA A 632 -6.93 5.25 -0.02
C ALA A 632 -5.86 4.23 -0.42
N ALA A 633 -4.63 4.46 0.05
CA ALA A 633 -3.62 3.41 0.12
C ALA A 633 -3.89 2.54 1.35
N ARG A 634 -3.53 1.26 1.29
CA ARG A 634 -3.69 0.33 2.40
C ARG A 634 -2.40 0.25 3.22
N THR A 635 -2.51 -0.14 4.49
CA THR A 635 -1.34 -0.28 5.37
C THR A 635 -1.32 -1.62 6.09
N LEU A 636 -0.10 -2.17 6.26
CA LEU A 636 0.19 -3.36 7.05
C LEU A 636 1.37 -3.05 7.96
N GLY A 637 1.39 -3.59 9.18
CA GLY A 637 2.33 -3.03 10.15
C GLY A 637 2.29 -3.62 11.54
N THR A 638 3.23 -3.17 12.35
CA THR A 638 3.26 -3.47 13.78
C THR A 638 3.38 -2.18 14.57
N VAL A 639 2.76 -2.14 15.74
CA VAL A 639 2.85 -1.04 16.69
C VAL A 639 3.44 -1.57 17.99
N ASP A 640 4.49 -0.94 18.48
CA ASP A 640 5.04 -1.15 19.82
C ASP A 640 4.58 0.00 20.72
N ALA A 641 3.80 -0.35 21.74
CA ALA A 641 3.19 0.60 22.68
C ALA A 641 3.08 -0.06 24.07
N PRO A 642 4.15 -0.05 24.87
CA PRO A 642 4.21 -0.76 26.17
C PRO A 642 3.09 -0.39 27.15
N ALA A 643 2.57 0.84 27.07
CA ALA A 643 1.44 1.30 27.89
C ALA A 643 0.08 0.67 27.54
N LEU A 644 -0.01 -0.02 26.40
CA LEU A 644 -1.19 -0.76 25.93
C LEU A 644 -0.99 -2.27 26.02
N SER A 645 0.20 -2.76 25.64
CA SER A 645 0.51 -4.19 25.56
C SER A 645 2.02 -4.42 25.74
N GLY A 646 2.39 -5.47 26.46
CA GLY A 646 3.79 -5.91 26.59
C GLY A 646 4.35 -6.60 25.33
N ARG A 647 3.49 -6.85 24.33
CA ARG A 647 3.86 -7.40 23.01
C ARG A 647 3.41 -6.43 21.89
N PRO A 648 4.11 -6.39 20.74
CA PRO A 648 3.70 -5.58 19.60
C PRO A 648 2.27 -5.91 19.12
N LEU A 649 1.52 -4.87 18.77
CA LEU A 649 0.18 -4.98 18.18
C LEU A 649 0.28 -5.12 16.65
N THR A 650 -0.62 -5.89 16.06
CA THR A 650 -0.71 -6.03 14.60
C THR A 650 -1.65 -4.98 14.01
N VAL A 651 -1.22 -4.34 12.93
CA VAL A 651 -2.03 -3.38 12.17
C VAL A 651 -2.85 -4.13 11.14
N THR A 652 -4.17 -3.93 11.17
CA THR A 652 -5.12 -4.47 10.20
C THR A 652 -6.05 -3.37 9.70
N HIS A 653 -6.66 -3.56 8.53
CA HIS A 653 -7.63 -2.62 7.96
C HIS A 653 -7.14 -1.17 7.93
N GLY A 654 -5.84 -0.97 7.67
CA GLY A 654 -5.23 0.34 7.69
C GLY A 654 -5.40 1.08 6.38
N THR A 655 -5.67 2.38 6.44
CA THR A 655 -5.75 3.27 5.30
C THR A 655 -4.85 4.48 5.48
N PHE A 656 -4.24 4.92 4.38
CA PHE A 656 -3.40 6.09 4.28
C PHE A 656 -3.88 6.97 3.13
N ASN A 657 -4.03 8.27 3.40
CA ASN A 657 -4.36 9.27 2.40
C ASN A 657 -3.27 10.34 2.36
N LEU A 658 -2.75 10.62 1.18
CA LEU A 658 -1.66 11.56 0.95
C LEU A 658 -2.20 12.94 0.52
N PHE A 659 -1.84 14.01 1.25
CA PHE A 659 -2.15 15.41 0.89
C PHE A 659 -3.63 15.73 0.64
N VAL A 660 -4.53 15.22 1.48
CA VAL A 660 -5.96 15.53 1.40
C VAL A 660 -6.25 16.91 1.98
N GLN A 661 -7.16 17.66 1.39
CA GLN A 661 -7.50 19.00 1.86
C GLN A 661 -8.18 18.97 3.24
N ASP A 662 -7.81 19.88 4.14
CA ASP A 662 -8.57 20.12 5.37
C ASP A 662 -9.84 20.94 5.04
N PRO A 663 -11.05 20.42 5.31
CA PRO A 663 -12.28 21.20 5.06
C PRO A 663 -12.39 22.44 5.96
N SER A 664 -11.71 22.47 7.12
CA SER A 664 -11.82 23.51 8.14
C SER A 664 -10.82 24.67 7.99
N ALA A 665 -9.78 24.48 7.17
CA ALA A 665 -8.70 25.44 6.94
C ALA A 665 -8.31 25.47 5.45
N ALA A 666 -8.27 26.67 4.87
CA ALA A 666 -8.12 26.84 3.43
C ALA A 666 -6.73 26.48 2.88
N ASP A 667 -5.69 26.73 3.68
CA ASP A 667 -4.27 26.63 3.34
C ASP A 667 -3.60 25.38 3.92
N THR A 668 -4.41 24.40 4.35
CA THR A 668 -3.92 23.24 5.09
C THR A 668 -4.28 21.93 4.39
N ARG A 669 -3.27 21.09 4.16
CA ARG A 669 -3.44 19.70 3.73
C ARG A 669 -3.03 18.74 4.82
N LEU A 670 -3.62 17.55 4.80
CA LEU A 670 -3.40 16.49 5.77
C LEU A 670 -2.84 15.25 5.09
N MET A 671 -1.90 14.57 5.74
CA MET A 671 -1.64 13.15 5.47
C MET A 671 -2.34 12.34 6.55
N LYS A 672 -3.37 11.56 6.20
CA LYS A 672 -4.22 10.87 7.17
C LYS A 672 -3.85 9.39 7.29
N TYR A 673 -3.89 8.91 8.51
CA TYR A 673 -3.66 7.52 8.90
C TYR A 673 -4.84 7.05 9.73
N SER A 674 -5.45 5.95 9.34
CA SER A 674 -6.49 5.30 10.14
C SER A 674 -6.30 3.80 10.09
N MET A 675 -6.26 3.14 11.25
CA MET A 675 -5.98 1.71 11.28
C MET A 675 -6.49 1.04 12.56
N ARG A 676 -6.77 -0.25 12.46
CA ARG A 676 -7.11 -1.09 13.62
C ARG A 676 -5.85 -1.74 14.18
N LEU A 677 -5.59 -1.52 15.46
CA LEU A 677 -4.53 -2.17 16.21
C LEU A 677 -5.12 -3.37 16.95
N VAL A 678 -4.63 -4.57 16.65
CA VAL A 678 -5.13 -5.82 17.23
C VAL A 678 -4.09 -6.41 18.16
N LEU A 679 -4.50 -6.68 19.41
CA LEU A 679 -3.70 -7.41 20.37
C LEU A 679 -3.81 -8.90 20.07
N GLU A 680 -2.77 -9.66 20.42
CA GLU A 680 -2.82 -11.12 20.34
C GLU A 680 -4.04 -11.68 21.08
N GLU A 681 -4.44 -11.10 22.21
CA GLU A 681 -5.61 -11.54 22.99
C GLU A 681 -6.97 -11.23 22.32
N GLY A 682 -6.99 -10.52 21.18
CA GLY A 682 -8.19 -10.20 20.40
C GLY A 682 -8.84 -8.87 20.74
N ARG A 683 -8.36 -8.15 21.78
CA ARG A 683 -8.75 -6.76 22.02
C ARG A 683 -8.24 -5.87 20.88
N SER A 684 -8.98 -4.82 20.55
CA SER A 684 -8.58 -3.88 19.50
C SER A 684 -8.74 -2.42 19.90
N PHE A 685 -7.92 -1.59 19.27
CA PHE A 685 -7.93 -0.14 19.37
C PHE A 685 -7.99 0.46 17.97
N TYR A 686 -8.66 1.60 17.84
CA TYR A 686 -8.65 2.37 16.60
C TYR A 686 -7.62 3.50 16.73
N PHE A 687 -6.69 3.53 15.78
CA PHE A 687 -5.67 4.55 15.67
C PHE A 687 -6.08 5.54 14.58
N TYR A 688 -6.11 6.82 14.92
CA TYR A 688 -6.25 7.92 13.98
C TYR A 688 -5.05 8.85 14.12
N GLY A 689 -4.41 9.17 13.00
CA GLY A 689 -3.31 10.13 12.99
C GLY A 689 -3.34 11.01 11.77
N PHE A 690 -2.76 12.19 11.88
CA PHE A 690 -2.59 13.10 10.76
C PHE A 690 -1.30 13.90 10.84
N LYS A 691 -0.69 14.15 9.68
CA LYS A 691 0.36 15.17 9.52
C LYS A 691 -0.28 16.43 8.95
N VAL A 692 0.16 17.60 9.38
CA VAL A 692 -0.35 18.90 8.94
C VAL A 692 0.68 19.51 7.99
N ILE A 693 0.25 19.91 6.80
CA ILE A 693 1.07 20.59 5.79
C ILE A 693 0.46 21.97 5.58
N LYS A 694 1.21 23.04 5.91
CA LYS A 694 0.74 24.42 5.82
C LYS A 694 1.76 25.32 5.09
N ASP A 695 1.29 26.35 4.37
CA ASP A 695 2.16 27.36 3.74
C ASP A 695 2.84 28.22 4.82
N ARG A 696 4.11 27.90 5.13
CA ARG A 696 4.93 28.50 6.19
C ARG A 696 6.41 28.57 5.75
N PRO A 697 7.29 29.32 6.45
CA PRO A 697 8.70 29.42 6.09
C PRO A 697 9.40 28.06 5.92
N ILE A 698 10.36 28.01 4.99
CA ILE A 698 11.07 26.80 4.49
C ILE A 698 11.67 25.89 5.60
N TRP A 699 11.92 26.39 6.80
CA TRP A 699 12.45 25.60 7.92
C TRP A 699 11.42 24.64 8.54
N ASP A 700 10.12 24.87 8.30
CA ASP A 700 9.02 24.06 8.84
C ASP A 700 8.69 22.82 7.99
N VAL A 701 9.20 22.72 6.74
CA VAL A 701 8.95 21.59 5.82
C VAL A 701 9.27 20.25 6.45
N TRP A 702 10.44 20.16 7.11
CA TRP A 702 10.86 18.92 7.74
C TRP A 702 9.90 18.57 8.87
N HIS A 703 9.57 19.53 9.75
CA HIS A 703 8.65 19.28 10.85
C HIS A 703 7.28 18.79 10.35
N ASP A 704 6.69 19.48 9.37
CA ASP A 704 5.34 19.18 8.85
C ASP A 704 5.27 17.84 8.12
N THR A 705 6.32 17.46 7.39
CA THR A 705 6.38 16.17 6.69
C THR A 705 6.77 14.99 7.60
N THR A 706 7.34 15.28 8.78
CA THR A 706 7.87 14.26 9.69
C THR A 706 7.13 14.12 11.01
N THR A 707 6.18 15.00 11.34
CA THR A 707 5.44 14.99 12.61
C THR A 707 4.02 14.48 12.42
N LEU A 708 3.64 13.48 13.21
CA LEU A 708 2.32 12.85 13.19
C LEU A 708 1.63 13.03 14.55
N TYR A 709 0.47 13.68 14.53
CA TYR A 709 -0.41 13.81 15.68
C TYR A 709 -1.32 12.59 15.73
N ILE A 710 -1.40 11.91 16.89
CA ILE A 710 -2.14 10.65 17.01
C ILE A 710 -3.20 10.72 18.11
N THR A 711 -4.33 10.07 17.86
CA THR A 711 -5.40 9.80 18.82
C THR A 711 -5.73 8.32 18.78
N LEU A 712 -5.87 7.70 19.96
CA LEU A 712 -6.33 6.32 20.08
C LEU A 712 -7.74 6.28 20.66
N HIS A 713 -8.56 5.37 20.13
CA HIS A 713 -9.90 5.08 20.60
C HIS A 713 -10.02 3.61 21.01
N GLU A 714 -10.89 3.35 21.99
CA GLU A 714 -11.23 1.98 22.36
C GLU A 714 -12.17 1.33 21.33
N GLY A 715 -11.85 0.14 20.84
CA GLY A 715 -12.67 -0.58 19.87
C GLY A 715 -12.08 -0.60 18.45
N GLU A 716 -12.95 -0.84 17.47
CA GLU A 716 -12.54 -1.07 16.08
C GLU A 716 -12.65 0.18 15.18
N ASP A 717 -13.39 1.20 15.63
CA ASP A 717 -13.65 2.42 14.88
C ASP A 717 -13.54 3.68 15.77
N ASP A 718 -13.74 4.85 15.16
CA ASP A 718 -13.67 6.17 15.78
C ASP A 718 -14.86 6.51 16.69
N LYS A 719 -15.86 5.64 16.79
CA LYS A 719 -17.05 5.85 17.63
C LYS A 719 -16.78 5.52 19.09
N GLY A 720 -15.73 4.75 19.35
CA GLY A 720 -15.26 4.46 20.70
C GLY A 720 -14.73 5.71 21.40
N PRO A 721 -14.75 5.75 22.75
CA PRO A 721 -14.16 6.85 23.49
C PRO A 721 -12.66 6.94 23.20
N ALA A 722 -12.16 8.17 23.02
CA ALA A 722 -10.73 8.40 22.93
C ALA A 722 -10.06 8.04 24.26
N ILE A 723 -8.96 7.30 24.19
CA ILE A 723 -8.20 6.79 25.34
C ILE A 723 -6.85 7.47 25.52
N GLY A 724 -6.45 8.32 24.56
CA GLY A 724 -5.29 9.18 24.70
C GLY A 724 -4.83 9.82 23.40
N LYS A 725 -3.82 10.67 23.52
CA LYS A 725 -3.22 11.45 22.42
C LYS A 725 -1.70 11.42 22.51
N GLY A 726 -1.03 11.71 21.40
CA GLY A 726 0.43 11.78 21.35
C GLY A 726 0.96 12.39 20.07
N ILE A 727 2.29 12.47 20.00
CA ILE A 727 3.04 12.93 18.83
C ILE A 727 4.12 11.90 18.51
N LEU A 728 4.19 11.49 17.25
CA LEU A 728 5.25 10.66 16.69
C LEU A 728 6.04 11.46 15.66
N VAL A 729 7.33 11.17 15.55
CA VAL A 729 8.22 11.76 14.54
C VAL A 729 8.98 10.67 13.78
N ILE A 730 9.34 10.94 12.52
CA ILE A 730 10.34 10.14 11.81
C ILE A 730 11.73 10.74 12.01
N ALA A 731 12.69 9.93 12.45
CA ALA A 731 14.08 10.37 12.58
C ALA A 731 14.73 10.53 11.19
N PRO A 732 15.69 11.44 10.99
CA PRO A 732 16.37 11.62 9.70
C PRO A 732 16.98 10.33 9.13
N GLU A 733 17.57 9.50 9.98
CA GLU A 733 18.13 8.19 9.62
C GLU A 733 17.05 7.19 9.17
N ASP A 734 15.88 7.19 9.82
CA ASP A 734 14.75 6.34 9.48
C ASP A 734 14.11 6.78 8.14
N PHE A 735 14.09 8.09 7.86
CA PHE A 735 13.64 8.63 6.57
C PHE A 735 14.56 8.21 5.41
N ILE A 736 15.89 8.24 5.61
CA ILE A 736 16.84 7.73 4.60
C ILE A 736 16.61 6.24 4.34
N ARG A 737 16.38 5.45 5.40
CA ARG A 737 16.02 4.03 5.26
C ARG A 737 14.71 3.87 4.48
N GLN A 738 13.68 4.66 4.79
CA GLN A 738 12.38 4.64 4.08
C GLN A 738 12.55 4.86 2.58
N LEU A 739 13.38 5.82 2.16
CA LEU A 739 13.65 6.06 0.73
C LEU A 739 14.24 4.82 0.04
N GLY A 740 15.04 4.01 0.75
CA GLY A 740 15.55 2.73 0.28
C GLY A 740 14.52 1.61 0.18
N THR A 741 13.32 1.81 0.73
CA THR A 741 12.20 0.84 0.67
C THR A 741 11.16 1.16 -0.41
N LEU A 742 11.30 2.30 -1.09
CA LEU A 742 10.36 2.74 -2.12
C LEU A 742 10.43 1.80 -3.32
N ASP A 743 9.30 1.21 -3.68
CA ASP A 743 9.19 0.26 -4.79
C ASP A 743 7.88 0.45 -5.57
N VAL A 744 7.90 0.09 -6.85
CA VAL A 744 6.73 0.13 -7.74
C VAL A 744 6.20 -1.30 -7.90
N THR A 745 4.96 -1.51 -7.47
CA THR A 745 4.29 -2.81 -7.62
C THR A 745 3.68 -2.92 -9.02
N ASN A 746 3.57 -4.14 -9.55
CA ASN A 746 2.93 -4.45 -10.83
C ASN A 746 3.51 -3.73 -12.07
N ALA A 747 4.75 -3.24 -12.02
CA ALA A 747 5.43 -2.73 -13.20
C ALA A 747 5.77 -3.87 -14.17
N LYS A 748 5.54 -3.66 -15.46
CA LYS A 748 5.79 -4.63 -16.54
C LYS A 748 7.26 -4.80 -16.85
N ASP A 749 8.04 -3.73 -16.70
CA ASP A 749 9.47 -3.70 -16.98
C ASP A 749 10.18 -2.62 -16.14
N ALA A 750 11.50 -2.55 -16.26
CA ALA A 750 12.33 -1.60 -15.55
C ALA A 750 12.08 -0.13 -15.98
N GLU A 751 11.61 0.10 -17.21
CA GLU A 751 11.31 1.43 -17.73
C GLU A 751 10.03 1.99 -17.08
N GLU A 752 8.95 1.19 -17.02
CA GLU A 752 7.70 1.55 -16.35
C GLU A 752 7.91 1.75 -14.84
N ARG A 753 8.76 0.92 -14.20
CA ARG A 753 9.17 1.10 -12.80
C ARG A 753 9.86 2.44 -12.60
N LEU A 754 10.87 2.78 -13.40
CA LEU A 754 11.58 4.06 -13.28
C LEU A 754 10.65 5.25 -13.55
N ALA A 755 9.83 5.18 -14.60
CA ALA A 755 8.87 6.23 -14.96
C ALA A 755 7.85 6.47 -13.85
N THR A 756 7.33 5.41 -13.24
CA THR A 756 6.38 5.48 -12.13
C THR A 756 7.02 6.06 -10.87
N THR A 757 8.23 5.63 -10.51
CA THR A 757 8.99 6.22 -9.40
C THR A 757 9.22 7.72 -9.60
N VAL A 758 9.67 8.13 -10.80
CA VAL A 758 9.88 9.54 -11.13
C VAL A 758 8.56 10.32 -11.09
N LYS A 759 7.45 9.74 -11.56
CA LYS A 759 6.12 10.34 -11.52
C LYS A 759 5.65 10.62 -10.10
N PHE A 760 5.74 9.63 -9.21
CA PHE A 760 5.40 9.80 -7.81
C PHE A 760 6.32 10.81 -7.11
N GLY A 761 7.63 10.70 -7.33
CA GLY A 761 8.60 11.65 -6.78
C GLY A 761 8.35 13.09 -7.22
N ARG A 762 7.99 13.31 -8.49
CA ARG A 762 7.60 14.64 -9.01
C ARG A 762 6.33 15.16 -8.39
N PHE A 763 5.31 14.32 -8.18
CA PHE A 763 4.10 14.73 -7.49
C PHE A 763 4.38 15.14 -6.05
N PHE A 764 5.08 14.29 -5.29
CA PHE A 764 5.42 14.57 -3.89
C PHE A 764 6.25 15.85 -3.77
N ALA A 765 7.31 15.98 -4.58
CA ALA A 765 8.13 17.20 -4.60
C ALA A 765 7.34 18.42 -5.12
N GLY A 766 6.41 18.22 -6.05
CA GLY A 766 5.50 19.25 -6.56
C GLY A 766 4.63 19.81 -5.46
N VAL A 767 3.89 18.98 -4.73
CA VAL A 767 3.03 19.45 -3.63
C VAL A 767 3.84 20.14 -2.53
N VAL A 768 5.01 19.61 -2.19
CA VAL A 768 5.92 20.30 -1.24
C VAL A 768 6.39 21.64 -1.84
N TYR A 769 6.71 21.70 -3.11
CA TYR A 769 7.10 22.95 -3.77
C TYR A 769 5.93 23.96 -3.88
N ASP A 770 4.70 23.50 -4.05
CA ASP A 770 3.51 24.36 -4.15
C ASP A 770 3.30 25.14 -2.83
N TYR A 771 3.52 24.49 -1.68
CA TYR A 771 3.35 25.11 -0.35
C TYR A 771 4.59 25.83 0.19
N TYR A 772 5.80 25.46 -0.25
CA TYR A 772 7.05 26.00 0.33
C TYR A 772 7.95 26.72 -0.68
N GLY A 773 7.60 26.70 -1.97
CA GLY A 773 8.36 27.30 -3.07
C GLY A 773 8.24 28.83 -3.15
N GLY A 774 7.38 29.44 -2.32
CA GLY A 774 7.16 30.88 -2.27
C GLY A 774 6.82 31.45 -3.65
N VAL A 775 7.47 32.54 -4.06
CA VAL A 775 7.21 33.23 -5.35
C VAL A 775 7.58 32.42 -6.62
N ALA A 776 7.98 31.16 -6.45
CA ALA A 776 8.36 30.25 -7.52
C ALA A 776 7.35 29.10 -7.70
N ALA A 777 6.42 28.88 -6.75
CA ALA A 777 5.29 27.96 -6.83
C ALA A 777 4.25 28.41 -7.87
N PRO A 778 3.50 27.52 -8.55
CA PRO A 778 2.44 27.92 -9.47
C PRO A 778 1.25 28.56 -8.74
N LEU A 779 0.57 29.53 -9.36
CA LEU A 779 -0.67 30.12 -8.83
C LEU A 779 -1.87 29.23 -9.17
N GLU A 780 -2.77 29.08 -8.21
CA GLU A 780 -4.09 28.51 -8.42
C GLU A 780 -5.05 29.58 -8.99
N TYR A 781 -5.73 29.23 -10.08
CA TYR A 781 -6.71 30.07 -10.75
C TYR A 781 -8.10 29.46 -10.57
N ALA A 782 -9.12 30.31 -10.40
CA ALA A 782 -10.50 29.84 -10.36
C ALA A 782 -10.85 29.17 -11.70
N ASP A 783 -11.31 27.92 -11.65
CA ASP A 783 -11.71 27.18 -12.84
C ASP A 783 -12.84 27.94 -13.55
N SER A 784 -12.68 28.17 -14.85
CA SER A 784 -13.62 29.00 -15.62
C SER A 784 -14.97 28.33 -15.87
N ASN A 785 -15.08 27.03 -15.55
CA ASN A 785 -16.31 26.26 -15.67
C ASN A 785 -16.34 25.08 -14.68
N PRO A 786 -16.47 25.33 -13.36
CA PRO A 786 -16.37 24.29 -12.35
C PRO A 786 -17.53 23.28 -12.51
N PRO A 787 -17.31 21.98 -12.21
CA PRO A 787 -18.38 21.00 -12.22
C PRO A 787 -19.52 21.43 -11.28
N PRO A 788 -20.80 21.14 -11.60
CA PRO A 788 -21.93 21.59 -10.80
C PRO A 788 -21.86 21.01 -9.38
N GLN A 789 -21.40 21.82 -8.43
CA GLN A 789 -21.29 21.43 -7.02
C GLN A 789 -22.65 21.55 -6.31
N LYS A 790 -22.94 20.59 -5.43
CA LYS A 790 -24.19 20.53 -4.68
C LYS A 790 -24.20 21.60 -3.59
N ARG A 791 -24.90 22.71 -3.83
CA ARG A 791 -25.07 23.82 -2.87
C ARG A 791 -25.87 23.38 -1.64
N ARG A 792 -25.45 23.84 -0.45
CA ARG A 792 -26.22 23.61 0.79
C ARG A 792 -27.52 24.42 0.72
N PRO A 793 -28.69 23.82 1.03
CA PRO A 793 -29.91 24.61 1.18
C PRO A 793 -29.76 25.59 2.35
N LEU A 794 -30.08 26.86 2.12
CA LEU A 794 -30.10 27.86 3.17
C LEU A 794 -31.26 27.58 4.13
N ARG A 795 -31.02 27.75 5.43
CA ARG A 795 -32.01 27.71 6.51
C ARG A 795 -32.80 29.02 6.56
N ALA A 796 -33.36 29.38 5.41
CA ALA A 796 -34.21 30.54 5.23
C ALA A 796 -35.35 30.17 4.26
N PRO A 797 -36.52 30.84 4.34
CA PRO A 797 -37.59 30.68 3.36
C PRO A 797 -37.15 31.01 1.94
N GLY A 798 -37.94 30.60 0.95
CA GLY A 798 -37.68 30.97 -0.45
C GLY A 798 -37.65 32.50 -0.63
N PRO A 799 -36.70 33.04 -1.42
CA PRO A 799 -36.60 34.47 -1.64
C PRO A 799 -37.76 35.01 -2.50
N SER A 800 -38.16 36.25 -2.26
CA SER A 800 -38.97 37.04 -3.19
C SER A 800 -38.18 38.23 -3.71
N LEU A 801 -38.20 38.44 -5.03
CA LEU A 801 -37.44 39.50 -5.70
C LEU A 801 -38.31 40.75 -5.86
N HIS A 802 -37.78 41.90 -5.46
CA HIS A 802 -38.42 43.20 -5.55
C HIS A 802 -37.53 44.16 -6.35
N PRO A 803 -37.58 44.12 -7.69
CA PRO A 803 -36.92 45.11 -8.52
C PRO A 803 -37.49 46.52 -8.25
N PHE A 804 -36.63 47.53 -8.25
CA PHE A 804 -37.03 48.92 -8.11
C PHE A 804 -36.11 49.82 -8.91
N LYS A 805 -36.56 51.05 -9.20
CA LYS A 805 -35.84 52.00 -10.03
C LYS A 805 -35.53 53.26 -9.23
N THR A 806 -34.31 53.76 -9.35
CA THR A 806 -33.87 55.02 -8.72
C THR A 806 -34.42 56.23 -9.47
N SER A 807 -34.32 57.42 -8.85
CA SER A 807 -34.73 58.68 -9.48
C SER A 807 -33.94 59.03 -10.75
N ASP A 808 -32.71 58.54 -10.88
CA ASP A 808 -31.85 58.67 -12.07
C ASP A 808 -32.00 57.51 -13.07
N GLY A 809 -32.96 56.61 -12.85
CA GLY A 809 -33.37 55.58 -13.82
C GLY A 809 -32.65 54.24 -13.74
N VAL A 810 -31.77 54.03 -12.76
CA VAL A 810 -31.00 52.79 -12.56
C VAL A 810 -31.90 51.70 -11.97
N ASP A 811 -31.86 50.50 -12.55
CA ASP A 811 -32.58 49.32 -12.07
C ASP A 811 -31.77 48.59 -10.98
N LEU A 812 -32.36 48.47 -9.79
CA LEU A 812 -31.78 47.87 -8.60
C LEU A 812 -32.66 46.73 -8.06
N LEU A 813 -32.13 45.94 -7.12
CA LEU A 813 -32.81 44.77 -6.61
C LEU A 813 -32.81 44.71 -5.08
N LEU A 814 -33.97 44.41 -4.53
CA LEU A 814 -34.15 43.98 -3.14
C LEU A 814 -34.59 42.52 -3.11
N THR A 815 -33.84 41.66 -2.43
CA THR A 815 -34.22 40.26 -2.22
C THR A 815 -34.75 40.07 -0.80
N ARG A 816 -36.01 39.68 -0.65
CA ARG A 816 -36.69 39.55 0.64
C ARG A 816 -36.80 38.09 1.08
N TYR A 817 -36.45 37.84 2.33
CA TYR A 817 -36.62 36.58 3.04
C TYR A 817 -37.57 36.77 4.23
N HIS A 818 -38.75 36.14 4.15
CA HIS A 818 -39.82 36.28 5.14
C HIS A 818 -39.54 35.49 6.42
N GLY A 819 -38.65 35.97 7.29
CA GLY A 819 -38.32 35.26 8.54
C GLY A 819 -39.43 35.31 9.59
N GLY A 820 -39.73 36.50 10.13
CA GLY A 820 -40.75 36.68 11.17
C GLY A 820 -41.35 38.08 11.25
N SER A 821 -41.98 38.40 12.38
CA SER A 821 -42.77 39.64 12.57
C SER A 821 -42.02 40.78 13.26
N LYS A 822 -40.72 40.65 13.57
CA LYS A 822 -39.92 41.71 14.23
C LYS A 822 -39.66 42.95 13.36
N GLY A 823 -40.13 42.94 12.11
CA GLY A 823 -40.04 44.06 11.18
C GLY A 823 -38.83 43.97 10.23
N PRO A 824 -38.76 44.90 9.25
CA PRO A 824 -37.77 44.83 8.18
C PRO A 824 -36.36 45.25 8.64
N VAL A 825 -35.37 44.41 8.31
CA VAL A 825 -33.93 44.68 8.42
C VAL A 825 -33.31 44.62 7.03
N MET A 826 -32.74 45.73 6.57
CA MET A 826 -32.08 45.85 5.26
C MET A 826 -30.57 45.67 5.41
N LEU A 827 -29.97 44.75 4.63
CA LEU A 827 -28.54 44.46 4.62
C LEU A 827 -27.89 45.09 3.38
N ALA A 828 -26.89 45.96 3.57
CA ALA A 828 -26.19 46.66 2.50
C ALA A 828 -24.71 46.26 2.44
N HIS A 829 -24.30 45.73 1.29
CA HIS A 829 -22.96 45.16 1.07
C HIS A 829 -21.88 46.23 0.78
N GLY A 830 -20.61 45.81 0.71
CA GLY A 830 -19.46 46.68 0.40
C GLY A 830 -19.23 46.91 -1.11
N LEU A 831 -18.11 47.55 -1.46
CA LEU A 831 -17.69 47.74 -2.85
C LEU A 831 -17.11 46.44 -3.41
N GLY A 832 -17.36 46.14 -4.68
CA GLY A 832 -16.77 44.98 -5.36
C GLY A 832 -17.32 43.63 -4.90
N VAL A 833 -18.43 43.65 -4.17
CA VAL A 833 -19.17 42.48 -3.70
C VAL A 833 -20.67 42.69 -3.96
N SER A 834 -21.49 41.70 -3.63
CA SER A 834 -22.96 41.79 -3.71
C SER A 834 -23.59 41.40 -2.38
N SER A 835 -24.91 41.43 -2.30
CA SER A 835 -25.63 40.96 -1.12
C SER A 835 -25.37 39.49 -0.76
N ARG A 836 -24.76 38.70 -1.65
CA ARG A 836 -24.36 37.30 -1.43
C ARG A 836 -23.41 37.10 -0.25
N ILE A 837 -22.65 38.13 0.14
CA ILE A 837 -21.78 38.05 1.33
C ILE A 837 -22.58 37.76 2.61
N PHE A 838 -23.87 38.12 2.65
CA PHE A 838 -24.75 37.86 3.80
C PHE A 838 -25.44 36.50 3.73
N SER A 839 -25.40 35.83 2.58
CA SER A 839 -26.17 34.62 2.27
C SER A 839 -25.31 33.49 1.69
N THR A 840 -24.00 33.49 1.96
CA THR A 840 -23.10 32.45 1.46
C THR A 840 -23.48 31.07 2.02
N ASP A 841 -23.38 30.03 1.18
CA ASP A 841 -23.71 28.65 1.55
C ASP A 841 -22.50 27.85 2.03
N THR A 842 -21.33 28.49 2.07
CA THR A 842 -20.02 27.88 2.39
C THR A 842 -19.72 27.81 3.89
N ILE A 843 -20.39 28.60 4.72
CA ILE A 843 -20.28 28.55 6.19
C ILE A 843 -21.53 27.92 6.79
N GLU A 844 -21.40 27.41 8.02
CA GLU A 844 -22.48 26.69 8.68
C GLU A 844 -23.72 27.56 8.86
N THR A 845 -23.58 28.81 9.34
CA THR A 845 -24.66 29.79 9.52
C THR A 845 -24.25 31.17 8.99
N ASN A 846 -24.91 31.67 7.94
CA ASN A 846 -24.69 33.04 7.43
C ASN A 846 -25.59 34.08 8.13
N LEU A 847 -25.30 35.38 7.92
CA LEU A 847 -26.02 36.48 8.60
C LEU A 847 -27.51 36.48 8.27
N LEU A 848 -27.89 36.19 7.03
CA LEU A 848 -29.29 36.05 6.61
C LEU A 848 -30.00 34.97 7.44
N GLU A 849 -29.44 33.76 7.49
CA GLU A 849 -29.99 32.63 8.26
C GLU A 849 -30.11 32.97 9.74
N HIS A 850 -29.08 33.64 10.29
CA HIS A 850 -29.07 34.04 11.69
C HIS A 850 -30.19 35.04 12.01
N LEU A 851 -30.39 36.08 11.19
CA LEU A 851 -31.46 37.06 11.40
C LEU A 851 -32.86 36.49 11.16
N VAL A 852 -33.01 35.61 10.16
CA VAL A 852 -34.27 34.88 9.90
C VAL A 852 -34.63 33.98 11.09
N ALA A 853 -33.67 33.25 11.64
CA ALA A 853 -33.87 32.41 12.82
C ALA A 853 -34.29 33.24 14.06
N HIS A 854 -33.86 34.50 14.14
CA HIS A 854 -34.27 35.43 15.19
C HIS A 854 -35.59 36.16 14.88
N GLY A 855 -36.28 35.83 13.79
CA GLY A 855 -37.63 36.31 13.47
C GLY A 855 -37.70 37.68 12.79
N TYR A 856 -36.62 38.14 12.16
CA TYR A 856 -36.62 39.37 11.36
C TYR A 856 -37.09 39.13 9.92
N ASP A 857 -37.70 40.15 9.31
CA ASP A 857 -37.98 40.19 7.87
C ASP A 857 -36.75 40.77 7.17
N VAL A 858 -35.96 39.92 6.49
CA VAL A 858 -34.62 40.30 6.03
C VAL A 858 -34.63 40.70 4.56
N TRP A 859 -34.04 41.85 4.26
CA TRP A 859 -34.01 42.47 2.94
C TRP A 859 -32.57 42.67 2.50
N LEU A 860 -32.14 41.90 1.50
CA LEU A 860 -30.82 42.03 0.89
C LEU A 860 -30.86 43.12 -0.18
N LEU A 861 -30.11 44.21 0.01
CA LEU A 861 -30.03 45.31 -0.95
C LEU A 861 -28.83 45.10 -1.88
N ASP A 862 -29.12 44.89 -3.16
CA ASP A 862 -28.15 45.03 -4.24
C ASP A 862 -28.34 46.42 -4.88
N PHE A 863 -27.52 47.37 -4.42
CA PHE A 863 -27.48 48.73 -4.95
C PHE A 863 -26.51 48.84 -6.14
N ARG A 864 -26.35 50.01 -6.78
CA ARG A 864 -25.67 50.09 -8.09
C ARG A 864 -24.22 49.58 -8.12
N SER A 865 -23.58 49.40 -6.96
CA SER A 865 -22.25 48.82 -6.85
C SER A 865 -22.20 47.28 -6.81
N SER A 866 -23.36 46.62 -6.75
CA SER A 866 -23.45 45.16 -6.66
C SER A 866 -22.91 44.48 -7.91
N VAL A 867 -21.98 43.55 -7.71
CA VAL A 867 -21.40 42.75 -8.81
C VAL A 867 -22.44 41.86 -9.52
N LEU A 868 -23.65 41.70 -8.95
CA LEU A 868 -24.77 41.00 -9.59
C LEU A 868 -25.54 41.86 -10.60
N LEU A 869 -25.42 43.18 -10.51
CA LEU A 869 -26.19 44.10 -11.34
C LEU A 869 -25.35 44.65 -12.49
N PRO A 870 -25.89 44.76 -13.71
CA PRO A 870 -25.19 45.42 -14.82
C PRO A 870 -24.76 46.86 -14.51
N ALA A 871 -25.47 47.53 -13.60
CA ALA A 871 -25.18 48.88 -13.14
C ALA A 871 -23.77 49.03 -12.55
N SER A 872 -23.20 47.97 -11.94
CA SER A 872 -21.87 48.02 -11.32
C SER A 872 -20.74 48.22 -12.32
N ARG A 873 -20.99 47.96 -13.61
CA ARG A 873 -20.03 48.18 -14.71
C ARG A 873 -20.10 49.59 -15.31
N THR A 874 -21.01 50.43 -14.83
CA THR A 874 -21.10 51.83 -15.24
C THR A 874 -20.37 52.72 -14.24
N GLN A 875 -19.85 53.87 -14.68
CA GLN A 875 -19.19 54.80 -13.76
C GLN A 875 -20.24 55.51 -12.88
N TYR A 876 -20.05 55.48 -11.57
CA TYR A 876 -20.94 56.12 -10.59
C TYR A 876 -20.15 56.75 -9.44
N THR A 877 -20.79 57.66 -8.70
CA THR A 877 -20.22 58.28 -7.49
C THR A 877 -20.93 57.81 -6.22
N ALA A 878 -20.25 57.95 -5.07
CA ALA A 878 -20.84 57.70 -3.76
C ALA A 878 -22.09 58.57 -3.50
N ASP A 879 -22.12 59.82 -4.02
CA ASP A 879 -23.28 60.72 -3.91
C ASP A 879 -24.53 60.17 -4.59
N GLN A 880 -24.37 59.55 -5.76
CA GLN A 880 -25.50 58.98 -6.48
C GLN A 880 -26.10 57.79 -5.70
N ILE A 881 -25.27 57.00 -5.04
CA ILE A 881 -25.73 55.92 -4.16
C ILE A 881 -26.44 56.50 -2.94
N ALA A 882 -25.81 57.47 -2.28
CA ALA A 882 -26.33 58.08 -1.06
C ALA A 882 -27.68 58.79 -1.29
N ARG A 883 -27.81 59.54 -2.39
CA ARG A 883 -28.98 60.38 -2.69
C ARG A 883 -30.03 59.70 -3.56
N GLY A 884 -29.68 58.61 -4.25
CA GLY A 884 -30.57 57.89 -5.17
C GLY A 884 -30.96 56.50 -4.66
N ASP A 885 -29.98 55.65 -4.38
CA ASP A 885 -30.19 54.21 -4.14
C ASP A 885 -30.86 53.95 -2.79
N TYR A 886 -30.30 54.47 -1.70
CA TYR A 886 -30.84 54.24 -0.35
C TYR A 886 -32.25 54.81 -0.15
N PRO A 887 -32.57 56.05 -0.58
CA PRO A 887 -33.94 56.56 -0.48
C PRO A 887 -34.95 55.69 -1.24
N ALA A 888 -34.61 55.26 -2.45
CA ALA A 888 -35.48 54.40 -3.25
C ALA A 888 -35.65 53.01 -2.62
N ALA A 889 -34.58 52.43 -2.07
CA ALA A 889 -34.63 51.14 -1.38
C ALA A 889 -35.49 51.19 -0.12
N VAL A 890 -35.27 52.19 0.77
CA VAL A 890 -36.05 52.35 2.01
C VAL A 890 -37.52 52.62 1.69
N ALA A 891 -37.81 53.46 0.69
CA ALA A 891 -39.17 53.69 0.23
C ALA A 891 -39.83 52.39 -0.25
N LYS A 892 -39.13 51.57 -1.04
CA LYS A 892 -39.65 50.30 -1.53
C LYS A 892 -39.91 49.29 -0.42
N VAL A 893 -39.00 49.15 0.54
CA VAL A 893 -39.19 48.26 1.70
C VAL A 893 -40.43 48.69 2.50
N ARG A 894 -40.61 50.00 2.75
CA ARG A 894 -41.78 50.53 3.48
C ARG A 894 -43.08 50.35 2.70
N GLU A 895 -43.06 50.57 1.39
CA GLU A 895 -44.19 50.33 0.48
C GLU A 895 -44.66 48.88 0.57
N VAL A 896 -43.74 47.92 0.52
CA VAL A 896 -44.08 46.49 0.50
C VAL A 896 -44.42 45.93 1.88
N THR A 897 -43.80 46.45 2.95
CA THR A 897 -44.01 45.93 4.31
C THR A 897 -45.08 46.67 5.09
N GLY A 898 -45.41 47.91 4.72
CA GLY A 898 -46.23 48.82 5.53
C GLY A 898 -45.54 49.31 6.81
N ALA A 899 -44.25 49.02 7.01
CA ALA A 899 -43.52 49.40 8.22
C ALA A 899 -43.27 50.91 8.29
N ALA A 900 -43.38 51.49 9.50
CA ALA A 900 -43.13 52.91 9.73
C ALA A 900 -41.66 53.30 9.47
N GLY A 901 -40.72 52.39 9.71
CA GLY A 901 -39.30 52.56 9.40
C GLY A 901 -38.58 51.22 9.26
N VAL A 902 -37.31 51.26 8.88
CA VAL A 902 -36.45 50.09 8.58
C VAL A 902 -35.22 50.12 9.49
N GLN A 903 -34.70 48.95 9.87
CA GLN A 903 -33.38 48.82 10.50
C GLN A 903 -32.35 48.48 9.42
N VAL A 904 -31.13 49.02 9.52
CA VAL A 904 -30.11 48.81 8.48
C VAL A 904 -28.87 48.16 9.08
N VAL A 905 -28.36 47.09 8.47
CA VAL A 905 -27.00 46.59 8.71
C VAL A 905 -26.18 46.88 7.46
N ALA A 906 -25.21 47.78 7.57
CA ALA A 906 -24.41 48.21 6.43
C ALA A 906 -22.93 47.90 6.66
N HIS A 907 -22.26 47.41 5.61
CA HIS A 907 -20.85 47.01 5.66
C HIS A 907 -20.00 47.81 4.66
N CYS A 908 -18.80 48.20 5.07
CA CYS A 908 -17.78 48.81 4.22
C CYS A 908 -18.32 50.02 3.41
N TYR A 909 -18.17 50.02 2.09
CA TYR A 909 -18.65 51.10 1.21
C TYR A 909 -20.17 51.28 1.28
N GLY A 910 -20.93 50.21 1.54
CA GLY A 910 -22.35 50.30 1.86
C GLY A 910 -22.56 51.10 3.13
N ALA A 911 -21.76 50.85 4.18
CA ALA A 911 -21.82 51.62 5.42
C ALA A 911 -21.47 53.11 5.21
N THR A 912 -20.42 53.42 4.44
CA THR A 912 -20.06 54.79 4.09
C THR A 912 -21.19 55.50 3.33
N THR A 913 -21.66 54.91 2.23
CA THR A 913 -22.73 55.50 1.40
C THR A 913 -24.07 55.58 2.11
N PHE A 914 -24.38 54.63 3.00
CA PHE A 914 -25.54 54.69 3.90
C PHE A 914 -25.42 55.89 4.86
N THR A 915 -24.25 56.10 5.47
CA THR A 915 -24.06 57.25 6.37
C THR A 915 -24.13 58.58 5.62
N MET A 916 -23.60 58.64 4.39
CA MET A 916 -23.79 59.79 3.50
C MET A 916 -25.28 60.02 3.19
N ALA A 917 -26.07 58.95 2.99
CA ALA A 917 -27.51 59.05 2.75
C ALA A 917 -28.24 59.65 3.97
N MET A 918 -27.93 59.17 5.17
CA MET A 918 -28.47 59.73 6.42
C MET A 918 -28.12 61.21 6.56
N LEU A 919 -26.86 61.60 6.32
CA LEU A 919 -26.41 62.99 6.35
C LEU A 919 -27.03 63.84 5.23
N ALA A 920 -27.37 63.25 4.09
CA ALA A 920 -28.13 63.91 3.02
C ALA A 920 -29.62 64.12 3.33
N GLY A 921 -30.14 63.49 4.39
CA GLY A 921 -31.54 63.59 4.79
C GLY A 921 -32.39 62.36 4.46
N LEU A 922 -31.82 61.16 4.42
CA LEU A 922 -32.58 59.92 4.33
C LEU A 922 -33.55 59.76 5.52
N GLU A 923 -34.83 59.58 5.23
CA GLU A 923 -35.88 59.34 6.21
C GLU A 923 -36.34 57.87 6.23
N GLY A 924 -36.98 57.44 7.32
CA GLY A 924 -37.58 56.10 7.42
C GLY A 924 -36.62 55.01 7.92
N VAL A 925 -35.50 55.38 8.52
CA VAL A 925 -34.57 54.45 9.21
C VAL A 925 -34.65 54.67 10.72
N ARG A 926 -34.83 53.60 11.50
CA ARG A 926 -35.03 53.69 12.96
C ARG A 926 -33.79 53.37 13.80
N SER A 927 -32.93 52.48 13.32
CA SER A 927 -31.60 52.20 13.91
C SER A 927 -30.69 51.52 12.89
N ALA A 928 -29.39 51.48 13.17
CA ALA A 928 -28.42 50.86 12.27
C ALA A 928 -27.28 50.12 12.97
N VAL A 929 -26.77 49.07 12.33
CA VAL A 929 -25.49 48.46 12.64
C VAL A 929 -24.51 48.75 11.50
N ILE A 930 -23.38 49.36 11.83
CA ILE A 930 -22.38 49.85 10.88
C ILE A 930 -21.10 49.04 11.06
N SER A 931 -20.67 48.37 9.99
CA SER A 931 -19.49 47.50 10.01
C SER A 931 -18.29 48.14 9.29
N GLN A 932 -17.15 48.18 9.99
CA GLN A 932 -15.81 48.63 9.58
C GLN A 932 -15.60 50.12 9.30
N ILE A 933 -16.48 50.80 8.55
CA ILE A 933 -16.29 52.23 8.24
C ILE A 933 -17.61 52.99 8.23
N SER A 934 -17.53 54.32 8.38
CA SER A 934 -18.67 55.21 8.49
C SER A 934 -18.31 56.61 7.98
N THR A 935 -18.50 57.66 8.79
CA THR A 935 -18.21 59.06 8.44
C THR A 935 -16.72 59.39 8.42
N HIS A 936 -15.90 58.72 9.24
CA HIS A 936 -14.44 58.93 9.30
C HIS A 936 -13.70 57.69 8.80
N LEU A 937 -12.62 57.92 8.06
CA LEU A 937 -11.82 56.89 7.42
C LEU A 937 -10.36 57.04 7.87
N VAL A 938 -9.86 56.07 8.64
CA VAL A 938 -8.47 55.99 9.08
C VAL A 938 -7.86 54.73 8.47
N THR A 939 -6.81 54.89 7.67
CA THR A 939 -6.20 53.79 6.92
C THR A 939 -4.75 53.55 7.35
N PRO A 940 -4.20 52.33 7.15
CA PRO A 940 -2.78 52.08 7.32
C PRO A 940 -1.92 52.93 6.38
N ALA A 941 -0.65 53.16 6.73
CA ALA A 941 0.26 54.04 5.99
C ALA A 941 0.39 53.66 4.50
N LEU A 942 0.42 52.36 4.18
CA LEU A 942 0.52 51.89 2.79
C LEU A 942 -0.74 52.23 1.97
N VAL A 943 -1.93 52.08 2.57
CA VAL A 943 -3.21 52.44 1.93
C VAL A 943 -3.32 53.95 1.76
N HIS A 944 -2.87 54.73 2.76
CA HIS A 944 -2.81 56.18 2.69
C HIS A 944 -1.84 56.67 1.60
N LEU A 945 -0.68 56.03 1.46
CA LEU A 945 0.29 56.30 0.39
C LEU A 945 -0.30 55.99 -1.00
N LYS A 946 -0.95 54.84 -1.18
CA LYS A 946 -1.65 54.48 -2.44
C LYS A 946 -2.70 55.53 -2.82
N ALA A 947 -3.47 56.02 -1.85
CA ALA A 947 -4.47 57.07 -2.05
C ALA A 947 -3.85 58.45 -2.37
N GLY A 948 -2.66 58.75 -1.82
CA GLY A 948 -1.90 59.99 -2.05
C GLY A 948 -1.18 60.06 -3.40
N LEU A 949 -0.82 58.91 -3.99
CA LEU A 949 -0.14 58.82 -5.30
C LEU A 949 -1.07 59.02 -6.51
N HIS A 950 -2.35 59.30 -6.30
CA HIS A 950 -3.38 59.36 -7.37
C HIS A 950 -3.40 58.08 -8.25
N ALA A 951 -3.01 56.93 -7.70
CA ALA A 951 -2.85 55.69 -8.48
C ALA A 951 -4.09 55.30 -9.30
N PRO A 952 -5.34 55.46 -8.81
CA PRO A 952 -6.53 55.25 -9.63
C PRO A 952 -6.62 56.18 -10.85
N SER A 953 -6.31 57.47 -10.67
CA SER A 953 -6.35 58.47 -11.74
C SER A 953 -5.20 58.31 -12.74
N VAL A 954 -4.06 57.76 -12.30
CA VAL A 954 -2.95 57.37 -13.19
C VAL A 954 -3.33 56.13 -14.02
N LEU A 955 -3.99 55.13 -13.43
CA LEU A 955 -4.46 53.93 -14.14
C LEU A 955 -5.61 54.25 -15.11
N ASP A 956 -6.52 55.14 -14.74
CA ASP A 956 -7.60 55.64 -15.61
C ASP A 956 -7.03 56.44 -16.79
N ALA A 957 -6.02 57.31 -16.56
CA ALA A 957 -5.31 58.03 -17.62
C ALA A 957 -4.53 57.10 -18.59
N LEU A 958 -4.24 55.87 -18.17
CA LEU A 958 -3.64 54.82 -18.99
C LEU A 958 -4.69 53.91 -19.68
N GLY A 959 -5.98 54.22 -19.54
CA GLY A 959 -7.09 53.55 -20.22
C GLY A 959 -7.70 52.37 -19.45
N VAL A 960 -7.43 52.22 -18.16
CA VAL A 960 -8.01 51.15 -17.30
C VAL A 960 -9.29 51.66 -16.65
N GLY A 961 -10.46 51.28 -17.17
CA GLY A 961 -11.76 51.76 -16.69
C GLY A 961 -12.34 51.05 -15.45
N SER A 962 -11.77 49.90 -15.07
CA SER A 962 -12.17 49.10 -13.91
C SER A 962 -11.09 48.10 -13.50
N LEU A 963 -11.17 47.58 -12.27
CA LEU A 963 -10.32 46.50 -11.75
C LEU A 963 -11.19 45.29 -11.40
N THR A 964 -10.69 44.09 -11.69
CA THR A 964 -11.41 42.83 -11.47
C THR A 964 -10.63 41.89 -10.56
N THR A 965 -11.34 41.21 -9.67
CA THR A 965 -10.80 40.15 -8.81
C THR A 965 -10.79 38.78 -9.50
N ASN A 966 -11.51 38.63 -10.62
CA ASN A 966 -11.57 37.36 -11.35
C ASN A 966 -10.22 37.11 -12.00
N ALA A 967 -9.55 36.01 -11.65
CA ALA A 967 -8.32 35.55 -12.26
C ALA A 967 -8.58 34.22 -12.99
N SER A 968 -8.16 34.12 -14.25
CA SER A 968 -8.33 32.91 -15.07
C SER A 968 -7.05 32.54 -15.79
N SER A 969 -6.75 31.24 -15.84
CA SER A 969 -5.60 30.69 -16.54
C SER A 969 -5.64 30.88 -18.07
N HIS A 970 -6.81 31.24 -18.62
CA HIS A 970 -7.02 31.51 -20.04
C HIS A 970 -6.75 32.97 -20.46
N GLU A 971 -6.39 33.85 -19.52
CA GLU A 971 -6.04 35.23 -19.82
C GLU A 971 -4.66 35.37 -20.52
N GLY A 972 -4.46 36.47 -21.24
CA GLY A 972 -3.24 36.75 -22.00
C GLY A 972 -1.97 36.81 -21.13
N PHE A 973 -0.79 36.70 -21.75
CA PHE A 973 0.52 36.66 -21.07
C PHE A 973 0.75 37.79 -20.05
N LEU A 974 0.30 39.01 -20.35
CA LEU A 974 0.45 40.16 -19.44
C LEU A 974 -0.37 40.02 -18.14
N SER A 975 -1.53 39.36 -18.20
CA SER A 975 -2.37 39.12 -17.01
C SER A 975 -1.69 38.14 -16.05
N ARG A 976 -1.09 37.07 -16.60
CA ARG A 976 -0.32 36.09 -15.82
C ARG A 976 0.94 36.69 -15.20
N LEU A 977 1.61 37.61 -15.90
CA LEU A 977 2.76 38.35 -15.35
C LEU A 977 2.34 39.32 -14.23
N TYR A 978 1.17 39.96 -14.38
CA TYR A 978 0.57 40.80 -13.36
C TYR A 978 0.22 39.99 -12.11
N ASP A 979 -0.46 38.85 -12.24
CA ASP A 979 -0.80 37.97 -11.13
C ASP A 979 0.46 37.49 -10.39
N ARG A 980 1.52 37.19 -11.15
CA ARG A 980 2.81 36.79 -10.57
C ARG A 980 3.50 37.91 -9.80
N ALA A 981 3.36 39.16 -10.24
CA ALA A 981 3.90 40.31 -9.53
C ALA A 981 3.18 40.55 -8.19
N LEU A 982 1.91 40.13 -8.07
CA LEU A 982 1.12 40.32 -6.85
C LEU A 982 1.55 39.43 -5.67
N GLU A 983 2.30 38.34 -5.90
CA GLU A 983 2.91 37.54 -4.81
C GLU A 983 3.94 38.31 -4.00
N LEU A 984 4.50 39.39 -4.57
CA LEU A 984 5.41 40.30 -3.88
C LEU A 984 4.67 41.35 -3.06
N TYR A 985 3.33 41.36 -3.09
CA TYR A 985 2.53 42.27 -2.28
C TYR A 985 2.71 41.95 -0.79
N PRO A 986 3.06 42.92 0.06
CA PRO A 986 3.43 42.65 1.44
C PRO A 986 2.21 42.25 2.27
N VAL A 987 2.12 40.96 2.59
CA VAL A 987 1.17 40.36 3.55
C VAL A 987 1.93 39.60 4.65
N GLY A 988 1.28 39.38 5.79
CA GLY A 988 1.83 38.56 6.88
C GLY A 988 2.12 37.12 6.42
N SER A 989 3.04 36.42 7.07
CA SER A 989 3.38 35.04 6.70
C SER A 989 2.20 34.07 6.82
N ASP A 990 1.32 34.30 7.79
CA ASP A 990 0.11 33.48 8.01
C ASP A 990 -1.02 33.77 7.00
N GLU A 991 -0.83 34.76 6.13
CA GLU A 991 -1.82 35.24 5.15
C GLU A 991 -1.39 34.96 3.69
N ARG A 992 -0.37 34.11 3.52
CA ARG A 992 0.09 33.65 2.21
C ARG A 992 -0.78 32.49 1.72
N CYS A 993 -1.04 32.49 0.43
CA CYS A 993 -1.70 31.39 -0.28
C CYS A 993 -1.27 31.43 -1.76
N ASP A 994 -1.70 30.44 -2.53
CA ASP A 994 -1.45 30.32 -3.97
C ASP A 994 -2.61 30.85 -4.83
N SER A 995 -3.71 31.32 -4.23
CA SER A 995 -4.90 31.78 -4.95
C SER A 995 -4.68 33.14 -5.63
N ALA A 996 -4.68 33.13 -6.98
CA ALA A 996 -4.61 34.36 -7.78
C ALA A 996 -5.79 35.32 -7.50
N VAL A 997 -6.97 34.78 -7.19
CA VAL A 997 -8.15 35.57 -6.82
C VAL A 997 -7.93 36.27 -5.47
N CYS A 998 -7.40 35.55 -4.47
CA CYS A 998 -7.05 36.13 -3.17
C CYS A 998 -6.01 37.25 -3.31
N HIS A 999 -4.98 37.05 -4.14
CA HIS A 999 -3.97 38.08 -4.43
C HIS A 999 -4.55 39.33 -5.10
N ARG A 1000 -5.42 39.17 -6.11
CA ARG A 1000 -6.11 40.31 -6.74
C ARG A 1000 -7.00 41.06 -5.74
N ILE A 1001 -7.74 40.35 -4.88
CA ILE A 1001 -8.56 40.97 -3.82
C ILE A 1001 -7.68 41.80 -2.88
N SER A 1002 -6.59 41.22 -2.36
CA SER A 1002 -5.66 41.89 -1.45
C SER A 1002 -4.98 43.10 -2.09
N PHE A 1003 -4.63 43.02 -3.37
CA PHE A 1003 -4.06 44.15 -4.09
C PHE A 1003 -5.07 45.29 -4.27
N MET A 1004 -6.31 44.96 -4.68
CA MET A 1004 -7.38 45.92 -4.96
C MET A 1004 -7.89 46.63 -3.69
N TYR A 1005 -8.08 45.89 -2.60
CA TYR A 1005 -8.80 46.40 -1.42
C TYR A 1005 -7.96 46.41 -0.13
N SER A 1006 -6.69 45.98 -0.15
CA SER A 1006 -5.91 45.58 1.05
C SER A 1006 -6.37 44.24 1.64
N LEU A 1007 -5.70 43.76 2.70
CA LEU A 1007 -6.06 42.52 3.37
C LEU A 1007 -7.46 42.65 4.01
N LEU A 1008 -8.44 41.96 3.43
CA LEU A 1008 -9.85 42.05 3.83
C LEU A 1008 -10.25 41.01 4.89
N TYR A 1009 -9.57 39.89 4.97
CA TYR A 1009 -9.90 38.77 5.84
C TYR A 1009 -8.61 38.14 6.35
N GLU A 1010 -8.69 37.52 7.52
CA GLU A 1010 -7.66 36.62 8.01
C GLU A 1010 -7.94 35.21 7.46
N HIS A 1011 -6.95 34.52 6.88
CA HIS A 1011 -7.14 33.17 6.34
C HIS A 1011 -7.62 32.18 7.43
N ALA A 1012 -7.25 32.43 8.70
CA ALA A 1012 -7.76 31.70 9.85
C ALA A 1012 -9.29 31.74 9.99
N GLN A 1013 -9.95 32.80 9.50
CA GLN A 1013 -11.41 32.96 9.51
C GLN A 1013 -12.09 32.37 8.27
N LEU A 1014 -11.34 31.88 7.29
CA LEU A 1014 -11.89 31.19 6.11
C LEU A 1014 -11.84 29.67 6.30
N ASN A 1015 -12.90 28.99 5.87
CA ASN A 1015 -12.84 27.55 5.60
C ASN A 1015 -12.49 27.32 4.12
N HIS A 1016 -12.04 26.11 3.77
CA HIS A 1016 -11.60 25.83 2.41
C HIS A 1016 -12.69 26.13 1.36
N ALA A 1017 -13.94 25.74 1.64
CA ALA A 1017 -15.07 25.99 0.74
C ALA A 1017 -15.33 27.48 0.46
N THR A 1018 -15.07 28.37 1.43
CA THR A 1018 -15.24 29.83 1.26
C THR A 1018 -14.07 30.42 0.49
N HIS A 1019 -12.84 29.98 0.78
CA HIS A 1019 -11.64 30.46 0.09
C HIS A 1019 -11.65 30.10 -1.41
N GLU A 1020 -11.97 28.85 -1.74
CA GLU A 1020 -12.14 28.37 -3.12
C GLU A 1020 -13.17 29.19 -3.91
N ARG A 1021 -14.20 29.71 -3.22
CA ARG A 1021 -15.37 30.36 -3.84
C ARG A 1021 -15.35 31.88 -3.66
N LEU A 1022 -14.20 32.47 -3.34
CA LEU A 1022 -14.04 33.93 -3.28
C LEU A 1022 -14.44 34.61 -4.59
N TYR A 1023 -14.18 33.98 -5.74
CA TYR A 1023 -14.59 34.50 -7.05
C TYR A 1023 -16.12 34.61 -7.23
N GLU A 1024 -16.92 33.91 -6.41
CA GLU A 1024 -18.39 34.04 -6.41
C GLU A 1024 -18.89 35.22 -5.56
N LEU A 1025 -18.06 35.69 -4.63
CA LEU A 1025 -18.39 36.74 -3.66
C LEU A 1025 -17.85 38.11 -4.10
N PHE A 1026 -16.69 38.12 -4.75
CA PHE A 1026 -16.00 39.32 -5.22
C PHE A 1026 -16.06 39.45 -6.74
N GLY A 1027 -15.97 40.69 -7.24
CA GLY A 1027 -15.96 40.96 -8.67
C GLY A 1027 -15.39 42.33 -9.03
N GLU A 1028 -15.88 42.87 -10.15
CA GLU A 1028 -15.39 44.10 -10.73
C GLU A 1028 -15.81 45.34 -9.92
N ALA A 1029 -14.89 46.29 -9.75
CA ALA A 1029 -15.16 47.62 -9.20
C ALA A 1029 -14.62 48.71 -10.12
N THR A 1030 -15.39 49.79 -10.26
CA THR A 1030 -15.09 50.88 -11.20
C THR A 1030 -14.14 51.90 -10.62
N MET A 1031 -13.34 52.53 -11.50
CA MET A 1031 -12.34 53.51 -11.08
C MET A 1031 -12.96 54.70 -10.36
N ARG A 1032 -14.13 55.20 -10.81
CA ARG A 1032 -14.78 56.36 -10.17
C ARG A 1032 -15.17 56.10 -8.71
N ALA A 1033 -15.52 54.86 -8.35
CA ALA A 1033 -15.78 54.48 -6.97
C ALA A 1033 -14.48 54.49 -6.13
N PHE A 1034 -13.37 53.96 -6.67
CA PHE A 1034 -12.05 54.01 -6.02
C PHE A 1034 -11.51 55.44 -5.86
N GLU A 1035 -11.75 56.33 -6.84
CA GLU A 1035 -11.39 57.74 -6.76
C GLU A 1035 -12.10 58.44 -5.61
N GLY A 1036 -13.41 58.20 -5.46
CA GLY A 1036 -14.22 58.73 -4.36
C GLY A 1036 -13.72 58.25 -3.00
N LEU A 1037 -13.45 56.95 -2.86
CA LEU A 1037 -12.88 56.38 -1.62
C LEU A 1037 -11.48 56.94 -1.32
N SER A 1038 -10.64 57.13 -2.35
CA SER A 1038 -9.31 57.71 -2.21
C SER A 1038 -9.39 59.17 -1.75
N LEU A 1039 -10.35 59.93 -2.28
CA LEU A 1039 -10.61 61.30 -1.87
C LEU A 1039 -11.05 61.38 -0.40
N MET A 1040 -12.04 60.58 0.00
CA MET A 1040 -12.48 60.49 1.40
C MET A 1040 -11.36 60.03 2.34
N THR A 1041 -10.49 59.13 1.89
CA THR A 1041 -9.32 58.67 2.66
C THR A 1041 -8.29 59.78 2.85
N ARG A 1042 -8.06 60.64 1.84
CA ARG A 1042 -7.15 61.79 1.96
C ARG A 1042 -7.69 62.87 2.90
N GLU A 1043 -8.98 63.16 2.81
CA GLU A 1043 -9.65 64.11 3.71
C GLU A 1043 -9.89 63.53 5.11
N GLY A 1044 -9.80 62.22 5.27
CA GLY A 1044 -10.02 61.48 6.53
C GLY A 1044 -11.48 61.40 6.96
N HIS A 1045 -12.41 61.83 6.12
CA HIS A 1045 -13.85 61.83 6.34
C HIS A 1045 -14.64 61.83 5.02
N VAL A 1046 -15.94 61.60 5.10
CA VAL A 1046 -16.84 61.60 3.93
C VAL A 1046 -17.00 62.98 3.31
N VAL A 1047 -16.81 63.06 2.00
CA VAL A 1047 -16.96 64.27 1.17
C VAL A 1047 -17.73 63.94 -0.11
N ASP A 1048 -18.25 64.95 -0.82
CA ASP A 1048 -18.86 64.73 -2.13
C ASP A 1048 -17.82 64.42 -3.24
N ALA A 1049 -18.31 64.06 -4.42
CA ALA A 1049 -17.48 63.76 -5.59
C ALA A 1049 -16.54 64.91 -6.03
N GLU A 1050 -16.78 66.14 -5.58
CA GLU A 1050 -15.92 67.30 -5.81
C GLU A 1050 -14.97 67.60 -4.64
N GLY A 1051 -15.01 66.80 -3.57
CA GLY A 1051 -14.16 66.94 -2.39
C GLY A 1051 -14.65 67.97 -1.37
N ARG A 1052 -15.90 68.40 -1.45
CA ARG A 1052 -16.48 69.38 -0.52
C ARG A 1052 -17.12 68.66 0.66
N ASP A 1053 -16.91 69.22 1.85
CA ASP A 1053 -17.56 68.73 3.07
C ASP A 1053 -19.01 69.24 3.16
N VAL A 1054 -19.90 68.55 2.44
CA VAL A 1054 -21.35 68.83 2.43
C VAL A 1054 -22.14 67.89 3.36
N TYR A 1055 -21.47 66.93 4.01
CA TYR A 1055 -22.08 65.87 4.80
C TYR A 1055 -21.91 66.08 6.31
N LEU A 1056 -20.69 66.33 6.80
CA LEU A 1056 -20.45 66.49 8.25
C LEU A 1056 -21.15 67.69 8.90
N PRO A 1057 -21.48 68.80 8.19
CA PRO A 1057 -22.30 69.86 8.78
C PRO A 1057 -23.68 69.39 9.29
N HIS A 1058 -24.12 68.19 8.92
CA HIS A 1058 -25.43 67.62 9.24
C HIS A 1058 -25.39 66.40 10.17
N LEU A 1059 -24.36 66.28 11.02
CA LEU A 1059 -24.22 65.17 11.98
C LEU A 1059 -25.44 64.99 12.91
N ASP A 1060 -26.27 66.02 13.10
CA ASP A 1060 -27.56 65.92 13.81
C ASP A 1060 -28.54 64.91 13.18
N ARG A 1061 -28.44 64.67 11.86
CA ARG A 1061 -29.27 63.69 11.13
C ARG A 1061 -28.91 62.24 11.43
N MET A 1062 -27.78 62.01 12.10
CA MET A 1062 -27.35 60.70 12.60
C MET A 1062 -27.79 60.44 14.05
N ALA A 1063 -28.71 61.25 14.60
CA ALA A 1063 -29.28 61.09 15.95
C ALA A 1063 -30.31 59.94 16.03
N ILE A 1064 -29.89 58.74 15.63
CA ILE A 1064 -30.62 57.48 15.81
C ILE A 1064 -29.71 56.49 16.57
N PRO A 1065 -30.26 55.42 17.18
CA PRO A 1065 -29.45 54.36 17.75
C PRO A 1065 -28.56 53.70 16.69
N ILE A 1066 -27.24 53.64 16.94
CA ILE A 1066 -26.28 52.97 16.04
C ILE A 1066 -25.30 52.10 16.83
N ARG A 1067 -25.04 50.88 16.36
CA ARG A 1067 -23.92 50.04 16.83
C ARG A 1067 -22.85 49.93 15.76
N PHE A 1068 -21.59 50.12 16.15
CA PHE A 1068 -20.43 49.96 15.30
C PHE A 1068 -19.73 48.63 15.59
N ILE A 1069 -19.43 47.86 14.55
CA ILE A 1069 -18.68 46.59 14.63
C ILE A 1069 -17.41 46.74 13.81
N HIS A 1070 -16.25 46.39 14.37
CA HIS A 1070 -14.96 46.52 13.71
C HIS A 1070 -14.08 45.30 14.00
N GLY A 1071 -13.37 44.78 13.00
CA GLY A 1071 -12.37 43.73 13.21
C GLY A 1071 -11.07 44.29 13.81
N ALA A 1072 -10.51 43.66 14.85
CA ALA A 1072 -9.27 44.14 15.48
C ALA A 1072 -8.08 44.15 14.50
N GLU A 1073 -8.03 43.16 13.60
CA GLU A 1073 -6.92 42.95 12.65
C GLU A 1073 -7.18 43.63 11.29
N ASN A 1074 -8.20 44.49 11.18
CA ASN A 1074 -8.58 45.11 9.91
C ASN A 1074 -7.46 46.03 9.35
N GLN A 1075 -6.78 45.55 8.30
CA GLN A 1075 -5.73 46.28 7.57
C GLN A 1075 -6.23 47.00 6.30
N CYS A 1076 -7.55 47.07 6.09
CA CYS A 1076 -8.16 47.91 5.08
C CYS A 1076 -8.48 49.30 5.66
N PHE A 1077 -9.15 49.32 6.81
CA PHE A 1077 -9.45 50.52 7.59
C PHE A 1077 -9.24 50.23 9.07
N LEU A 1078 -8.38 51.01 9.71
CA LEU A 1078 -7.99 50.78 11.10
C LEU A 1078 -9.20 50.95 12.04
N PRO A 1079 -9.25 50.22 13.18
CA PRO A 1079 -10.28 50.37 14.21
C PRO A 1079 -10.55 51.82 14.64
N ALA A 1080 -9.53 52.67 14.56
CA ALA A 1080 -9.62 54.12 14.80
C ALA A 1080 -10.69 54.84 13.95
N SER A 1081 -11.09 54.28 12.80
CA SER A 1081 -12.12 54.84 11.91
C SER A 1081 -13.49 54.94 12.60
N THR A 1082 -13.95 53.83 13.18
CA THR A 1082 -15.23 53.77 13.88
C THR A 1082 -15.14 54.41 15.26
N GLU A 1083 -13.98 54.34 15.92
CA GLU A 1083 -13.72 55.03 17.19
C GLU A 1083 -13.91 56.55 17.03
N LYS A 1084 -13.22 57.17 16.07
CA LYS A 1084 -13.35 58.61 15.78
C LYS A 1084 -14.77 59.00 15.38
N THR A 1085 -15.45 58.17 14.59
CA THR A 1085 -16.86 58.40 14.24
C THR A 1085 -17.75 58.42 15.47
N VAL A 1086 -17.59 57.46 16.38
CA VAL A 1086 -18.37 57.38 17.62
C VAL A 1086 -18.10 58.58 18.52
N GLU A 1087 -16.84 59.00 18.65
CA GLU A 1087 -16.48 60.19 19.45
C GLU A 1087 -17.18 61.45 18.92
N VAL A 1088 -17.09 61.70 17.62
CA VAL A 1088 -17.66 62.89 16.98
C VAL A 1088 -19.20 62.88 17.06
N LEU A 1089 -19.83 61.74 16.80
CA LEU A 1089 -21.29 61.60 16.93
C LEU A 1089 -21.77 61.73 18.38
N SER A 1090 -21.05 61.13 19.32
CA SER A 1090 -21.38 61.20 20.75
C SER A 1090 -21.27 62.62 21.28
N ALA A 1091 -20.25 63.38 20.84
CA ALA A 1091 -20.07 64.79 21.20
C ALA A 1091 -21.21 65.66 20.67
N ARG A 1092 -21.78 65.33 19.50
CA ARG A 1092 -22.83 66.13 18.85
C ARG A 1092 -24.26 65.75 19.28
N ASN A 1093 -24.56 64.46 19.39
CA ASN A 1093 -25.92 63.93 19.57
C ASN A 1093 -26.15 63.23 20.93
N GLY A 1094 -25.09 63.08 21.73
CA GLY A 1094 -25.11 62.36 23.01
C GLY A 1094 -24.71 60.89 22.87
N ALA A 1095 -23.89 60.41 23.83
CA ALA A 1095 -23.29 59.08 23.78
C ALA A 1095 -24.28 57.91 23.90
N ALA A 1096 -25.48 58.13 24.47
CA ALA A 1096 -26.46 57.06 24.72
C ALA A 1096 -26.98 56.38 23.45
N LEU A 1097 -26.88 57.04 22.28
CA LEU A 1097 -27.33 56.51 21.00
C LEU A 1097 -26.30 55.55 20.36
N TYR A 1098 -25.03 55.57 20.80
CA TYR A 1098 -23.95 54.91 20.09
C TYR A 1098 -23.29 53.81 20.93
N SER A 1099 -22.97 52.67 20.31
CA SER A 1099 -22.19 51.59 20.93
C SER A 1099 -21.18 51.04 19.95
N ARG A 1100 -20.06 50.48 20.43
CA ARG A 1100 -18.97 49.98 19.58
C ARG A 1100 -18.40 48.67 20.11
N ASN A 1101 -18.18 47.71 19.21
CA ASN A 1101 -17.57 46.41 19.47
C ASN A 1101 -16.38 46.20 18.52
N VAL A 1102 -15.22 45.87 19.08
CA VAL A 1102 -14.03 45.46 18.32
C VAL A 1102 -13.82 43.97 18.53
N ILE A 1103 -13.72 43.20 17.44
CA ILE A 1103 -13.70 41.74 17.49
C ILE A 1103 -12.26 41.24 17.29
N PRO A 1104 -11.61 40.63 18.31
CA PRO A 1104 -10.25 40.09 18.21
C PRO A 1104 -10.14 38.96 17.18
N GLY A 1105 -9.05 38.92 16.41
CA GLY A 1105 -8.79 37.85 15.43
C GLY A 1105 -9.68 37.89 14.18
N TYR A 1106 -10.40 39.01 13.96
CA TYR A 1106 -11.23 39.27 12.78
C TYR A 1106 -10.66 40.45 11.99
N GLY A 1107 -10.55 40.29 10.68
CA GLY A 1107 -10.20 41.32 9.71
C GLY A 1107 -11.41 42.17 9.28
N HIS A 1108 -11.35 42.73 8.07
CA HIS A 1108 -12.37 43.65 7.55
C HIS A 1108 -13.73 42.98 7.32
N ILE A 1109 -13.79 41.99 6.44
CA ILE A 1109 -15.03 41.35 6.01
C ILE A 1109 -15.38 40.10 6.82
N ASP A 1110 -14.44 39.61 7.64
CA ASP A 1110 -14.65 38.44 8.52
C ASP A 1110 -15.86 38.60 9.44
N CYS A 1111 -16.15 39.84 9.86
CA CYS A 1111 -17.33 40.14 10.67
C CYS A 1111 -18.67 39.84 9.95
N ILE A 1112 -18.64 39.59 8.64
CA ILE A 1112 -19.82 39.33 7.80
C ILE A 1112 -19.93 37.86 7.38
N PHE A 1113 -18.82 37.17 7.09
CA PHE A 1113 -18.86 35.76 6.66
C PHE A 1113 -17.71 34.89 7.19
N GLY A 1114 -16.96 35.32 8.21
CA GLY A 1114 -15.98 34.47 8.86
C GLY A 1114 -16.62 33.17 9.36
N LYS A 1115 -15.88 32.07 9.32
CA LYS A 1115 -16.41 30.71 9.59
C LYS A 1115 -17.11 30.59 10.94
N ASN A 1116 -16.71 31.40 11.93
CA ASN A 1116 -17.28 31.46 13.28
C ASN A 1116 -18.08 32.74 13.58
N ALA A 1117 -18.33 33.62 12.58
CA ALA A 1117 -18.96 34.93 12.79
C ALA A 1117 -20.37 34.83 13.41
N SER A 1118 -21.07 33.70 13.20
CA SER A 1118 -22.38 33.46 13.81
C SER A 1118 -22.36 33.30 15.33
N THR A 1119 -21.21 32.93 15.88
CA THR A 1119 -20.98 32.81 17.32
C THR A 1119 -20.37 34.08 17.87
N ASP A 1120 -19.40 34.66 17.16
CA ASP A 1120 -18.55 35.72 17.73
C ASP A 1120 -19.05 37.14 17.42
N VAL A 1121 -19.81 37.34 16.34
CA VAL A 1121 -20.15 38.67 15.81
C VAL A 1121 -21.65 38.92 15.73
N TYR A 1122 -22.41 38.01 15.12
CA TYR A 1122 -23.84 38.22 14.88
C TYR A 1122 -24.67 38.42 16.17
N PRO A 1123 -24.32 37.85 17.34
CA PRO A 1123 -25.02 38.16 18.58
C PRO A 1123 -25.03 39.65 18.92
N PHE A 1124 -23.94 40.40 18.63
CA PHE A 1124 -23.91 41.84 18.82
C PHE A 1124 -24.84 42.59 17.85
N ILE A 1125 -25.05 42.06 16.64
CA ILE A 1125 -26.00 42.62 15.67
C ILE A 1125 -27.42 42.45 16.20
N VAL A 1126 -27.79 41.22 16.58
CA VAL A 1126 -29.13 40.89 17.09
C VAL A 1126 -29.43 41.67 18.36
N GLU A 1127 -28.51 41.72 19.33
CA GLU A 1127 -28.69 42.45 20.59
C GLU A 1127 -29.02 43.94 20.34
N HIS A 1128 -28.38 44.57 19.34
CA HIS A 1128 -28.70 45.95 18.99
C HIS A 1128 -30.08 46.08 18.34
N LEU A 1129 -30.38 45.20 17.38
CA LEU A 1129 -31.66 45.22 16.67
C LEU A 1129 -32.84 44.94 17.61
N GLU A 1130 -32.66 44.11 18.64
CA GLU A 1130 -33.72 43.81 19.62
C GLU A 1130 -33.95 44.94 20.62
N ARG A 1131 -32.91 45.73 20.91
CA ARG A 1131 -32.98 46.87 21.82
C ARG A 1131 -33.66 48.10 21.19
N THR A 1132 -33.78 48.15 19.86
CA THR A 1132 -34.13 49.36 19.08
C THR A 1132 -35.27 49.11 18.12
#